data_AF-A0A5P9H0I7-F1
#
_entry.id   AF-A0A5P9H0I7-F1
#
_cell.length_a   1.000
_cell.length_b   1.000
_cell.length_c   1.000
_cell.angle_alpha   90.00
_cell.angle_beta   90.00
_cell.angle_gamma   90.00
#
_symmetry.space_group_name_H-M   'P 1'
#
loop_
_entity.id
_entity.type
_entity.pdbx_description
1 polymer ?
#
loop_
_entity_poly.entity_id
_entity_poly.type
_entity_poly.pdbx_seq_one_letter_code
_entity_poly.pdbx_strand_id
1 'polypeptide(L)'
;MATYEVKFYNYNPAGNIPTGTGSTFTWSGPGTATGTAVITDNETGIQEFTLDDDSAGGESATANVTVGGNTSVASDVDAELVWTLRDTVTGQTFQVIQFEVEDGAASGNYTLSEVPLVAGRSYQVQAYDSNPNAAAGDIAFSAQDYTDQIVDGTDGDDTIDGSYSGDPQGDVADGGDGTGAGLNADLIHAGAGNDSVVAGLANDTVYGGSGDDTILGGSGNDILYGDSDPRESSSSGGTNIVGSTFSVFRLGSDADVDPTETNTASENAGNLSGTYGSSDDPLYQQLLSAQTFDSNSDGTLQSDDNGQTPETIVIDGVTYQIDSGLVYNATVTFTDGTSQPFTAVVIQTTTGETFMLPELTNNADNAILTSQPIQSITLGTLSNDSATIGANRLDADYQLGDGAPGDDSIDGGTGNDTIYAEGGSDTVTGGDGNDVIYGDDAPATGQWDYQVYNYDFGATNGQAFDIESGTLVGSGQSDGFDSNTLVNEARGTTGDPDDFGVIYTSQFLASQGGTYTFSTTSDDGSTIRLLDKNGDPLTFTNQGGGTADYMNNDFHQGATTRSGTVELEAGRIYTIEVRHWENAGAEVISGQVTTPGGVTSDLADSSHVIGPPVASGGDDSLSGGAGNDAIFGGAGNDTLIGGTGADTLHGGLGDDEMYLAEGDRAFGGDGDDLFVLGDLGEAGSGTITIVGGEGGETNGDTLRLTPDVSRNDITFTNTDDDTGGLSGNFTLPDGTTVSFSEIENIICFTPGTRILTPQGERVIETLRPGDLVITRDSGPQPIRWMGHRTVEGRGKFAPIAVNSTVMDGARRPLLVSPQHRLMFSGYRAQLLFGESEVLVAAKHLVGLEHDVRIAERRLVTYFHMMLDRHEIVYAEGAATESFHAADVGVGALSDASREDMFRVFPHLRGDLTAYGDTARLCLKPHEARLLVEGRQRLAMAA
;
A
#
# COMPACT_ATOMS: atom_id res chain seq x y z
N MET A 1 -8.90 -1.34 -39.74
CA MET A 1 -9.16 -0.06 -39.05
C MET A 1 -8.21 0.00 -37.88
N ALA A 2 -7.08 0.65 -38.08
CA ALA A 2 -6.15 0.97 -37.00
C ALA A 2 -6.57 2.32 -36.39
N THR A 3 -6.48 2.44 -35.08
CA THR A 3 -6.58 3.71 -34.37
C THR A 3 -5.27 3.91 -33.63
N TYR A 4 -4.67 5.08 -33.77
CA TYR A 4 -3.36 5.41 -33.19
C TYR A 4 -3.32 6.89 -32.80
N GLU A 5 -2.74 7.21 -31.64
CA GLU A 5 -2.54 8.61 -31.22
C GLU A 5 -1.16 9.13 -31.64
N VAL A 6 -1.11 10.36 -32.15
CA VAL A 6 0.14 11.02 -32.53
C VAL A 6 0.28 12.42 -31.94
N LYS A 7 1.50 12.77 -31.56
CA LYS A 7 1.90 14.06 -30.99
C LYS A 7 2.68 14.84 -32.06
N PHE A 8 2.15 15.98 -32.51
CA PHE A 8 2.76 16.79 -33.59
C PHE A 8 3.23 18.17 -33.15
N TYR A 9 4.20 18.72 -33.89
CA TYR A 9 4.72 20.06 -33.67
C TYR A 9 3.83 21.10 -34.37
N ASN A 10 3.45 22.16 -33.64
CA ASN A 10 2.76 23.34 -34.19
C ASN A 10 3.74 24.20 -35.02
N TYR A 11 4.13 23.65 -36.17
CA TYR A 11 5.17 24.16 -37.06
C TYR A 11 4.99 23.52 -38.44
N ASN A 12 4.88 24.32 -39.51
CA ASN A 12 4.81 23.78 -40.87
C ASN A 12 6.24 23.46 -41.37
N PRO A 13 6.54 22.23 -41.82
CA PRO A 13 7.88 21.84 -42.28
C PRO A 13 8.23 22.38 -43.69
N ALA A 14 7.23 22.70 -44.52
CA ALA A 14 7.39 23.13 -45.90
C ALA A 14 8.24 24.40 -46.02
N GLY A 15 9.35 24.29 -46.77
CA GLY A 15 10.30 25.39 -46.96
C GLY A 15 11.20 25.69 -45.75
N ASN A 16 10.95 25.07 -44.60
CA ASN A 16 11.84 25.07 -43.43
C ASN A 16 12.80 23.87 -43.48
N ILE A 17 12.30 22.68 -43.82
CA ILE A 17 13.10 21.49 -44.13
C ILE A 17 13.52 21.55 -45.61
N PRO A 18 14.81 21.36 -45.96
CA PRO A 18 15.27 21.38 -47.34
C PRO A 18 14.89 20.09 -48.08
N THR A 19 14.48 20.17 -49.34
CA THR A 19 14.00 19.01 -50.13
C THR A 19 15.10 18.25 -50.91
N GLY A 20 16.37 18.59 -50.70
CA GLY A 20 17.49 18.03 -51.45
C GLY A 20 18.28 16.97 -50.67
N THR A 21 18.23 15.71 -51.10
CA THR A 21 19.05 14.60 -50.57
C THR A 21 20.51 15.01 -50.32
N GLY A 22 21.00 14.68 -49.12
CA GLY A 22 22.33 15.00 -48.63
C GLY A 22 22.45 16.39 -47.97
N SER A 23 21.42 17.24 -48.05
CA SER A 23 21.40 18.54 -47.38
C SER A 23 21.29 18.40 -45.87
N THR A 24 22.03 19.24 -45.14
CA THR A 24 22.00 19.34 -43.69
C THR A 24 21.29 20.63 -43.25
N PHE A 25 20.40 20.54 -42.27
CA PHE A 25 19.76 21.69 -41.63
C PHE A 25 19.86 21.60 -40.10
N THR A 26 19.32 22.59 -39.41
CA THR A 26 19.20 22.63 -37.95
C THR A 26 17.72 22.81 -37.62
N TRP A 27 17.16 21.97 -36.76
CA TRP A 27 15.75 22.09 -36.37
C TRP A 27 15.52 23.42 -35.65
N SER A 28 14.48 24.14 -36.09
CA SER A 28 14.14 25.49 -35.60
C SER A 28 12.66 25.65 -35.27
N GLY A 29 11.92 24.54 -35.22
CA GLY A 29 10.61 24.48 -34.59
C GLY A 29 10.69 24.37 -33.06
N PRO A 30 9.55 24.10 -32.39
CA PRO A 30 9.54 23.88 -30.96
C PRO A 30 10.32 22.61 -30.56
N GLY A 31 10.73 22.55 -29.29
CA GLY A 31 11.43 21.38 -28.73
C GLY A 31 10.49 20.27 -28.23
N THR A 32 9.19 20.53 -28.18
CA THR A 32 8.12 19.60 -27.79
C THR A 32 7.03 19.61 -28.86
N ALA A 33 6.42 18.45 -29.10
CA ALA A 33 5.13 18.37 -29.76
C ALA A 33 4.05 18.88 -28.80
N THR A 34 3.06 19.62 -29.30
CA THR A 34 2.00 20.24 -28.47
C THR A 34 0.65 20.31 -29.20
N GLY A 35 0.50 19.52 -30.25
CA GLY A 35 -0.80 19.12 -30.77
C GLY A 35 -0.92 17.61 -30.66
N THR A 36 -2.10 17.11 -30.37
CA THR A 36 -2.43 15.68 -30.35
C THR A 36 -3.45 15.37 -31.44
N ALA A 37 -3.38 14.18 -32.02
CA ALA A 37 -4.37 13.67 -32.96
C ALA A 37 -4.58 12.17 -32.73
N VAL A 38 -5.80 11.78 -32.37
CA VAL A 38 -6.22 10.37 -32.43
C VAL A 38 -6.70 10.12 -33.86
N ILE A 39 -5.91 9.38 -34.63
CA ILE A 39 -6.16 9.08 -36.05
C ILE A 39 -6.84 7.71 -36.14
N THR A 40 -7.88 7.61 -36.95
CA THR A 40 -8.56 6.35 -37.31
C THR A 40 -8.43 6.13 -38.81
N ASP A 41 -7.62 5.14 -39.18
CA ASP A 41 -7.36 4.68 -40.54
C ASP A 41 -8.41 3.64 -40.95
N ASN A 42 -9.03 3.83 -42.12
CA ASN A 42 -10.10 2.98 -42.65
C ASN A 42 -9.67 2.09 -43.83
N GLU A 43 -8.39 2.14 -44.20
CA GLU A 43 -7.78 1.46 -45.33
C GLU A 43 -7.55 -0.04 -45.00
N THR A 44 -6.96 -0.80 -45.94
CA THR A 44 -6.67 -2.23 -45.72
C THR A 44 -5.37 -2.71 -46.36
N GLY A 45 -4.56 -3.46 -45.60
CA GLY A 45 -3.29 -4.01 -46.06
C GLY A 45 -2.12 -3.05 -45.84
N ILE A 46 -1.27 -2.82 -46.85
CA ILE A 46 -0.06 -1.99 -46.70
C ILE A 46 -0.34 -0.47 -46.56
N GLN A 47 -1.60 -0.07 -46.64
CA GLN A 47 -2.06 1.30 -46.42
C GLN A 47 -2.69 1.48 -45.02
N GLU A 48 -3.05 0.40 -44.30
CA GLU A 48 -3.86 0.42 -43.05
C GLU A 48 -3.14 1.01 -41.81
N PHE A 49 -1.96 1.58 -42.03
CA PHE A 49 -1.10 2.21 -41.02
C PHE A 49 -0.31 3.39 -41.61
N THR A 50 -0.65 3.91 -42.79
CA THR A 50 0.21 4.89 -43.49
C THR A 50 -0.56 6.09 -43.99
N LEU A 51 -0.13 7.28 -43.58
CA LEU A 51 -0.65 8.53 -44.12
C LEU A 51 -0.05 8.79 -45.52
N ASP A 52 -0.92 8.75 -46.52
CA ASP A 52 -0.64 9.01 -47.94
C ASP A 52 -1.15 10.41 -48.37
N ASP A 53 -0.88 10.79 -49.63
CA ASP A 53 -1.36 12.02 -50.28
C ASP A 53 -2.84 11.85 -50.74
N ASP A 54 -3.76 12.73 -50.31
CA ASP A 54 -5.20 12.73 -50.69
C ASP A 54 -5.40 12.62 -52.21
N SER A 55 -4.56 13.33 -52.95
CA SER A 55 -4.68 13.59 -54.37
C SER A 55 -4.09 12.48 -55.24
N ALA A 56 -3.45 11.48 -54.64
CA ALA A 56 -2.79 10.36 -55.32
C ALA A 56 -3.05 8.98 -54.71
N GLY A 57 -3.08 8.85 -53.38
CA GLY A 57 -3.53 7.65 -52.66
C GLY A 57 -5.04 7.56 -52.63
N GLY A 58 -5.70 8.67 -52.29
CA GLY A 58 -7.13 8.69 -51.96
C GLY A 58 -7.38 8.33 -50.49
N GLU A 59 -6.54 8.88 -49.62
CA GLU A 59 -6.55 8.77 -48.16
C GLU A 59 -7.96 8.85 -47.55
N SER A 60 -8.19 8.07 -46.50
CA SER A 60 -9.47 8.00 -45.77
C SER A 60 -9.31 7.89 -44.24
N ALA A 61 -8.11 8.18 -43.74
CA ALA A 61 -7.85 8.51 -42.35
C ALA A 61 -8.64 9.75 -41.89
N THR A 62 -9.18 9.69 -40.68
CA THR A 62 -9.86 10.83 -40.02
C THR A 62 -9.38 10.96 -38.58
N ALA A 63 -9.34 12.16 -38.03
CA ALA A 63 -8.76 12.39 -36.71
C ALA A 63 -9.53 13.36 -35.80
N ASN A 64 -9.41 13.10 -34.50
CA ASN A 64 -9.75 14.04 -33.43
C ASN A 64 -8.47 14.81 -33.06
N VAL A 65 -8.38 16.08 -33.48
CA VAL A 65 -7.15 16.87 -33.46
C VAL A 65 -7.28 18.03 -32.49
N THR A 66 -6.38 18.17 -31.52
CA THR A 66 -6.31 19.32 -30.62
C THR A 66 -4.95 20.02 -30.71
N VAL A 67 -4.93 21.32 -30.99
CA VAL A 67 -3.68 22.12 -30.99
C VAL A 67 -3.91 23.59 -30.60
N GLY A 68 -3.09 24.09 -29.67
CA GLY A 68 -3.08 25.51 -29.30
C GLY A 68 -4.40 26.05 -28.73
N GLY A 69 -5.21 25.19 -28.10
CA GLY A 69 -6.53 25.55 -27.56
C GLY A 69 -7.68 25.52 -28.57
N ASN A 70 -7.50 24.86 -29.73
CA ASN A 70 -8.55 24.59 -30.71
C ASN A 70 -8.64 23.09 -30.95
N THR A 71 -9.84 22.58 -31.20
CA THR A 71 -10.09 21.15 -31.44
C THR A 71 -10.96 20.97 -32.70
N SER A 72 -10.57 20.01 -33.55
CA SER A 72 -11.38 19.42 -34.62
C SER A 72 -11.74 17.98 -34.23
N VAL A 73 -12.91 17.50 -34.66
CA VAL A 73 -13.43 16.16 -34.33
C VAL A 73 -13.80 15.47 -35.64
N ALA A 74 -13.30 14.26 -35.88
CA ALA A 74 -13.42 13.51 -37.12
C ALA A 74 -13.14 14.36 -38.38
N SER A 75 -12.02 15.09 -38.38
CA SER A 75 -11.52 15.86 -39.53
C SER A 75 -10.76 14.94 -40.47
N ASP A 76 -10.86 15.16 -41.79
CA ASP A 76 -10.03 14.46 -42.78
C ASP A 76 -8.54 14.88 -42.58
N VAL A 77 -7.61 13.92 -42.62
CA VAL A 77 -6.16 14.15 -42.39
C VAL A 77 -5.28 13.33 -43.34
N ASP A 78 -4.13 13.89 -43.74
CA ASP A 78 -3.25 13.31 -44.76
C ASP A 78 -1.77 13.75 -44.62
N ALA A 79 -0.92 13.31 -45.57
CA ALA A 79 0.49 13.66 -45.66
C ALA A 79 0.91 14.34 -46.99
N GLU A 80 0.57 15.61 -47.22
CA GLU A 80 1.04 16.42 -48.38
C GLU A 80 2.54 16.25 -48.77
N LEU A 81 3.47 16.16 -47.81
CA LEU A 81 4.92 16.04 -48.05
C LEU A 81 5.58 15.07 -47.07
N VAL A 82 6.60 14.31 -47.50
CA VAL A 82 7.38 13.40 -46.65
C VAL A 82 8.89 13.56 -46.84
N TRP A 83 9.65 13.45 -45.75
CA TRP A 83 11.12 13.44 -45.74
C TRP A 83 11.65 12.27 -44.92
N THR A 84 12.52 11.43 -45.49
CA THR A 84 13.37 10.56 -44.67
C THR A 84 14.59 11.35 -44.21
N LEU A 85 14.69 11.62 -42.91
CA LEU A 85 15.79 12.31 -42.25
C LEU A 85 16.77 11.34 -41.59
N ARG A 86 17.92 11.88 -41.17
CA ARG A 86 18.90 11.20 -40.34
C ARG A 86 19.50 12.17 -39.34
N ASP A 87 19.49 11.87 -38.05
CA ASP A 87 20.22 12.69 -37.08
C ASP A 87 21.73 12.61 -37.36
N THR A 88 22.41 13.75 -37.32
CA THR A 88 23.86 13.79 -37.51
C THR A 88 24.63 13.36 -36.25
N VAL A 89 23.95 13.18 -35.11
CA VAL A 89 24.54 12.78 -33.82
C VAL A 89 24.31 11.30 -33.50
N THR A 90 23.07 10.81 -33.33
CA THR A 90 22.82 9.36 -33.12
C THR A 90 23.12 8.56 -34.38
N GLY A 91 22.71 9.08 -35.55
CA GLY A 91 22.82 8.41 -36.83
C GLY A 91 21.59 7.57 -37.21
N GLN A 92 20.58 7.52 -36.35
CA GLN A 92 19.22 7.01 -36.59
C GLN A 92 18.59 7.70 -37.82
N THR A 93 17.79 6.96 -38.56
CA THR A 93 17.13 7.40 -39.80
C THR A 93 15.64 7.14 -39.65
N PHE A 94 14.81 8.15 -39.91
CA PHE A 94 13.39 8.21 -39.57
C PHE A 94 12.67 9.17 -40.53
N GLN A 95 11.34 9.21 -40.54
CA GLN A 95 10.54 10.05 -41.43
C GLN A 95 9.85 11.20 -40.71
N VAL A 96 9.53 12.22 -41.49
CA VAL A 96 8.84 13.45 -41.08
C VAL A 96 7.86 13.80 -42.18
N ILE A 97 6.63 14.18 -41.83
CA ILE A 97 5.63 14.67 -42.80
C ILE A 97 5.16 16.09 -42.52
N GLN A 98 4.66 16.72 -43.57
CA GLN A 98 3.66 17.79 -43.48
C GLN A 98 2.32 17.10 -43.20
N PHE A 99 1.89 17.10 -41.93
CA PHE A 99 0.58 16.60 -41.52
C PHE A 99 -0.45 17.71 -41.80
N GLU A 100 -1.34 17.50 -42.76
CA GLU A 100 -2.46 18.40 -43.08
C GLU A 100 -3.69 17.99 -42.28
N VAL A 101 -4.46 18.98 -41.83
CA VAL A 101 -5.74 18.81 -41.14
C VAL A 101 -6.72 19.72 -41.87
N GLU A 102 -7.60 19.15 -42.67
CA GLU A 102 -8.38 19.91 -43.66
C GLU A 102 -9.42 20.85 -43.04
N ASP A 103 -10.02 20.49 -41.90
CA ASP A 103 -11.23 21.15 -41.43
C ASP A 103 -11.36 21.35 -39.89
N GLY A 104 -12.52 21.84 -39.44
CA GLY A 104 -12.79 22.22 -38.05
C GLY A 104 -11.96 23.42 -37.58
N ALA A 105 -11.71 23.49 -36.26
CA ALA A 105 -11.02 24.62 -35.62
C ALA A 105 -9.50 24.43 -35.47
N ALA A 106 -9.02 23.19 -35.59
CA ALA A 106 -7.60 22.82 -35.60
C ALA A 106 -7.03 22.69 -37.03
N SER A 107 -7.75 23.12 -38.07
CA SER A 107 -7.30 23.02 -39.46
C SER A 107 -6.00 23.78 -39.71
N GLY A 108 -5.08 23.14 -40.43
CA GLY A 108 -3.73 23.66 -40.59
C GLY A 108 -2.74 22.64 -41.13
N ASN A 109 -1.46 23.00 -41.00
CA ASN A 109 -0.33 22.25 -41.54
C ASN A 109 0.78 22.18 -40.50
N TYR A 110 1.18 20.96 -40.17
CA TYR A 110 1.97 20.65 -39.00
C TYR A 110 3.16 19.76 -39.34
N THR A 111 4.05 19.53 -38.38
CA THR A 111 5.13 18.56 -38.53
C THR A 111 4.81 17.37 -37.63
N LEU A 112 4.45 16.24 -38.23
CA LEU A 112 4.49 14.94 -37.57
C LEU A 112 5.83 14.26 -37.92
N SER A 113 6.37 13.46 -37.01
CA SER A 113 7.73 12.94 -37.07
C SER A 113 7.75 11.60 -36.34
N GLU A 114 8.33 10.57 -36.96
CA GLU A 114 8.47 9.22 -36.38
C GLU A 114 9.21 9.24 -35.04
N VAL A 115 10.14 10.19 -34.83
CA VAL A 115 10.86 10.39 -33.56
C VAL A 115 10.92 11.87 -33.15
N PRO A 116 11.14 12.22 -31.86
CA PRO A 116 11.21 13.59 -31.39
C PRO A 116 12.30 14.49 -32.05
N LEU A 117 11.88 15.66 -32.53
CA LEU A 117 12.72 16.68 -33.15
C LEU A 117 13.32 17.65 -32.12
N VAL A 118 14.59 17.42 -31.78
CA VAL A 118 15.32 18.17 -30.74
C VAL A 118 15.70 19.58 -31.23
N ALA A 119 15.24 20.62 -30.50
CA ALA A 119 15.50 22.03 -30.85
C ALA A 119 17.01 22.34 -30.95
N GLY A 120 17.44 22.86 -32.11
CA GLY A 120 18.86 23.17 -32.37
C GLY A 120 19.74 21.98 -32.75
N ARG A 121 19.21 20.75 -32.80
CA ARG A 121 19.87 19.55 -33.35
C ARG A 121 20.02 19.68 -34.88
N SER A 122 20.99 18.97 -35.47
CA SER A 122 21.23 19.01 -36.91
C SER A 122 20.93 17.67 -37.58
N TYR A 123 20.13 17.72 -38.64
CA TYR A 123 19.62 16.56 -39.35
C TYR A 123 20.07 16.62 -40.83
N GLN A 124 20.22 15.45 -41.45
CA GLN A 124 20.54 15.30 -42.87
C GLN A 124 19.43 14.55 -43.61
N VAL A 125 18.91 15.18 -44.66
CA VAL A 125 17.87 14.60 -45.53
C VAL A 125 18.46 13.46 -46.36
N GLN A 126 17.89 12.26 -46.24
CA GLN A 126 18.23 11.09 -47.05
C GLN A 126 17.32 11.00 -48.28
N ALA A 127 16.01 11.09 -48.08
CA ALA A 127 15.00 11.12 -49.14
C ALA A 127 13.95 12.20 -48.87
N TYR A 128 13.17 12.50 -49.89
CA TYR A 128 12.05 13.44 -49.87
C TYR A 128 11.11 13.06 -51.02
N ASP A 129 9.82 13.02 -50.75
CA ASP A 129 8.79 13.02 -51.77
C ASP A 129 7.73 14.09 -51.49
N SER A 130 6.95 14.43 -52.51
CA SER A 130 5.94 15.49 -52.49
C SER A 130 4.61 15.02 -53.07
N ASN A 131 4.33 13.74 -52.83
CA ASN A 131 3.23 12.94 -53.32
C ASN A 131 3.33 11.52 -52.68
N PRO A 132 3.43 11.33 -51.34
CA PRO A 132 3.56 9.99 -50.74
C PRO A 132 2.45 9.03 -51.18
N ASN A 133 2.84 7.77 -51.41
CA ASN A 133 1.92 6.72 -51.84
C ASN A 133 2.48 5.31 -51.52
N ALA A 134 2.01 4.70 -50.44
CA ALA A 134 2.45 3.39 -49.97
C ALA A 134 2.19 2.28 -51.01
N ALA A 135 1.06 2.30 -51.72
CA ALA A 135 0.76 1.30 -52.76
C ALA A 135 1.53 1.47 -54.09
N ALA A 136 2.06 2.66 -54.37
CA ALA A 136 3.02 2.87 -55.46
C ALA A 136 4.41 2.31 -55.09
N GLY A 137 4.70 2.21 -53.79
CA GLY A 137 6.02 1.90 -53.25
C GLY A 137 6.94 3.12 -53.23
N ASP A 138 6.35 4.31 -53.13
CA ASP A 138 7.06 5.54 -52.77
C ASP A 138 7.27 5.57 -51.23
N ILE A 139 7.89 6.60 -50.67
CA ILE A 139 7.96 6.75 -49.20
C ILE A 139 6.66 7.36 -48.67
N ALA A 140 6.21 6.92 -47.49
CA ALA A 140 5.02 7.37 -46.78
C ALA A 140 5.27 7.21 -45.27
N PHE A 141 4.63 8.04 -44.44
CA PHE A 141 4.77 7.93 -42.97
C PHE A 141 3.97 6.73 -42.47
N SER A 142 4.59 5.92 -41.63
CA SER A 142 3.98 4.73 -41.02
C SER A 142 3.72 5.01 -39.54
N ALA A 143 2.50 4.77 -39.10
CA ALA A 143 2.13 4.78 -37.68
C ALA A 143 2.84 3.67 -36.89
N GLN A 144 3.24 2.57 -37.55
CA GLN A 144 4.05 1.48 -36.99
C GLN A 144 5.56 1.79 -36.96
N ASP A 145 5.97 2.97 -37.42
CA ASP A 145 7.33 3.51 -37.24
C ASP A 145 7.28 4.79 -36.35
N TYR A 146 6.14 5.09 -35.71
CA TYR A 146 5.96 6.26 -34.85
C TYR A 146 5.97 5.84 -33.38
N THR A 147 7.05 6.22 -32.68
CA THR A 147 7.16 6.08 -31.23
C THR A 147 6.38 7.20 -30.52
N ASP A 148 5.53 6.85 -29.56
CA ASP A 148 4.97 7.82 -28.60
C ASP A 148 5.72 7.83 -27.26
N GLN A 149 6.72 6.95 -27.14
CA GLN A 149 7.68 6.75 -26.06
C GLN A 149 7.12 5.98 -24.85
N ILE A 150 6.15 5.10 -25.09
CA ILE A 150 5.50 4.22 -24.13
C ILE A 150 5.59 2.78 -24.67
N VAL A 151 5.80 1.80 -23.80
CA VAL A 151 5.76 0.37 -24.13
C VAL A 151 4.48 -0.21 -23.53
N ASP A 152 3.48 -0.45 -24.37
CA ASP A 152 2.16 -0.95 -23.97
C ASP A 152 2.08 -2.49 -24.07
N GLY A 153 1.67 -3.12 -22.97
CA GLY A 153 1.37 -4.54 -22.84
C GLY A 153 -0.03 -4.93 -23.35
N THR A 154 -0.62 -6.00 -22.80
CA THR A 154 -1.93 -6.53 -23.23
C THR A 154 -2.76 -7.10 -22.07
N ASP A 155 -4.02 -7.47 -22.33
CA ASP A 155 -4.92 -8.12 -21.37
C ASP A 155 -4.52 -9.59 -21.00
N GLY A 156 -3.23 -9.95 -20.95
CA GLY A 156 -2.81 -11.23 -20.32
C GLY A 156 -1.37 -11.74 -20.57
N ASP A 157 -0.76 -12.26 -19.49
CA ASP A 157 0.51 -13.02 -19.37
C ASP A 157 1.61 -12.61 -20.38
N ASP A 158 2.10 -11.36 -20.29
CA ASP A 158 3.08 -10.81 -21.22
C ASP A 158 4.55 -10.98 -20.78
N THR A 159 5.49 -10.61 -21.66
CA THR A 159 6.93 -10.61 -21.34
C THR A 159 7.61 -9.45 -22.05
N ILE A 160 7.78 -8.35 -21.31
CA ILE A 160 8.27 -7.07 -21.81
C ILE A 160 9.77 -6.97 -21.54
N ASP A 161 10.57 -7.26 -22.58
CA ASP A 161 12.01 -7.00 -22.63
C ASP A 161 12.38 -6.32 -23.95
N GLY A 162 13.66 -5.99 -24.17
CA GLY A 162 14.18 -5.46 -25.45
C GLY A 162 14.10 -6.41 -26.67
N SER A 163 13.20 -7.39 -26.64
CA SER A 163 12.74 -8.22 -27.76
C SER A 163 11.21 -8.42 -27.80
N TYR A 164 10.46 -7.65 -26.99
CA TYR A 164 9.01 -7.54 -27.01
C TYR A 164 8.47 -7.10 -28.39
N SER A 165 7.19 -7.37 -28.65
CA SER A 165 6.52 -7.04 -29.92
C SER A 165 4.99 -7.16 -29.86
N GLY A 166 4.39 -6.99 -28.68
CA GLY A 166 2.93 -6.84 -28.53
C GLY A 166 2.50 -5.38 -28.75
N ASP A 167 3.38 -4.45 -28.40
CA ASP A 167 3.25 -3.00 -28.57
C ASP A 167 2.71 -2.62 -29.97
N PRO A 168 1.65 -1.79 -30.08
CA PRO A 168 1.06 -1.44 -31.38
C PRO A 168 1.84 -0.35 -32.14
N GLN A 169 2.66 0.44 -31.45
CA GLN A 169 3.49 1.53 -31.97
C GLN A 169 4.86 1.01 -32.45
N GLY A 170 5.33 -0.10 -31.87
CA GLY A 170 6.61 -0.75 -32.11
C GLY A 170 7.69 -0.46 -31.04
N ASP A 171 7.33 0.20 -29.94
CA ASP A 171 8.26 0.60 -28.87
C ASP A 171 8.64 -0.59 -27.98
N VAL A 172 9.89 -0.63 -27.50
CA VAL A 172 10.42 -1.72 -26.65
C VAL A 172 11.43 -1.22 -25.61
N ALA A 173 11.47 -1.86 -24.44
CA ALA A 173 12.41 -1.53 -23.38
C ALA A 173 13.88 -1.59 -23.85
N ASP A 174 14.69 -0.59 -23.48
CA ASP A 174 16.10 -0.41 -23.86
C ASP A 174 16.32 -0.21 -25.39
N GLY A 175 15.25 0.09 -26.15
CA GLY A 175 15.18 0.03 -27.62
C GLY A 175 15.91 1.14 -28.40
N GLY A 176 15.98 2.36 -27.86
CA GLY A 176 16.48 3.55 -28.56
C GLY A 176 15.37 4.53 -29.00
N ASP A 177 14.22 4.42 -28.36
CA ASP A 177 12.88 4.94 -28.66
C ASP A 177 12.34 5.78 -27.50
N GLY A 178 12.54 5.35 -26.24
CA GLY A 178 12.17 6.09 -25.03
C GLY A 178 12.96 7.38 -24.75
N THR A 179 13.13 7.79 -23.49
CA THR A 179 13.52 9.18 -23.16
C THR A 179 15.00 9.38 -22.75
N GLY A 180 15.33 10.55 -22.19
CA GLY A 180 16.61 10.80 -21.53
C GLY A 180 17.84 10.91 -22.45
N ALA A 181 18.98 10.41 -21.95
CA ALA A 181 20.33 10.60 -22.53
C ALA A 181 20.86 9.37 -23.30
N GLY A 182 19.94 8.54 -23.77
CA GLY A 182 20.16 7.37 -24.63
C GLY A 182 19.00 7.16 -25.61
N LEU A 183 17.79 7.51 -25.17
CA LEU A 183 16.49 6.97 -25.61
C LEU A 183 16.30 5.55 -25.03
N ASN A 184 16.44 5.46 -23.71
CA ASN A 184 16.46 4.23 -22.89
C ASN A 184 15.89 4.50 -21.47
N ALA A 185 15.21 5.63 -21.28
CA ALA A 185 14.60 6.01 -20.02
C ALA A 185 13.09 5.94 -20.27
N ASP A 186 12.53 4.78 -20.00
CA ASP A 186 11.35 4.25 -20.69
C ASP A 186 10.11 4.32 -19.78
N LEU A 187 8.93 4.31 -20.39
CA LEU A 187 7.64 4.29 -19.69
C LEU A 187 6.89 3.02 -20.14
N ILE A 188 6.57 2.14 -19.21
CA ILE A 188 6.02 0.80 -19.50
C ILE A 188 4.72 0.60 -18.73
N HIS A 189 3.68 0.11 -19.42
CA HIS A 189 2.45 -0.41 -18.82
C HIS A 189 2.32 -1.88 -19.23
N ALA A 190 2.36 -2.86 -18.31
CA ALA A 190 2.20 -4.27 -18.70
C ALA A 190 0.71 -4.66 -18.90
N GLY A 191 -0.18 -4.11 -18.07
CA GLY A 191 -1.62 -4.04 -18.32
C GLY A 191 -2.44 -4.86 -17.34
N ALA A 192 -2.70 -6.12 -17.67
CA ALA A 192 -3.47 -7.02 -16.83
C ALA A 192 -3.13 -8.48 -17.14
N GLY A 193 -2.53 -9.20 -16.20
CA GLY A 193 -1.96 -10.51 -16.49
C GLY A 193 -1.18 -11.10 -15.32
N ASN A 194 -0.07 -11.72 -15.64
CA ASN A 194 0.91 -12.27 -14.71
C ASN A 194 2.25 -12.05 -15.44
N ASP A 195 2.66 -10.79 -15.48
CA ASP A 195 3.55 -10.26 -16.49
C ASP A 195 5.00 -10.25 -16.00
N SER A 196 5.93 -10.07 -16.94
CA SER A 196 7.35 -10.02 -16.61
C SER A 196 8.06 -8.92 -17.38
N VAL A 197 8.42 -7.86 -16.66
CA VAL A 197 9.01 -6.62 -17.20
C VAL A 197 10.50 -6.53 -16.88
N VAL A 198 11.29 -6.10 -17.85
CA VAL A 198 12.71 -5.77 -17.69
C VAL A 198 12.99 -4.45 -18.40
N ALA A 199 13.10 -3.35 -17.64
CA ALA A 199 13.23 -2.00 -18.18
C ALA A 199 14.66 -1.71 -18.70
N GLY A 200 15.66 -1.56 -17.81
CA GLY A 200 17.06 -1.86 -18.10
C GLY A 200 18.10 -0.79 -17.77
N LEU A 201 18.15 0.32 -18.52
CA LEU A 201 19.32 1.23 -18.58
C LEU A 201 18.95 2.72 -18.65
N ALA A 202 19.10 3.43 -17.52
CA ALA A 202 18.61 4.78 -17.23
C ALA A 202 17.27 4.75 -16.49
N ASN A 203 16.64 5.91 -16.37
CA ASN A 203 15.60 6.22 -15.40
C ASN A 203 14.23 5.81 -15.91
N ASP A 204 13.77 4.64 -15.49
CA ASP A 204 12.57 4.03 -16.04
C ASP A 204 11.34 4.28 -15.16
N THR A 205 10.14 4.11 -15.73
CA THR A 205 8.88 4.12 -15.00
C THR A 205 8.03 2.95 -15.47
N VAL A 206 7.73 2.02 -14.56
CA VAL A 206 7.02 0.78 -14.85
C VAL A 206 5.77 0.69 -14.00
N TYR A 207 4.68 0.31 -14.65
CA TYR A 207 3.44 -0.15 -14.05
C TYR A 207 3.23 -1.58 -14.52
N GLY A 208 3.16 -2.55 -13.61
CA GLY A 208 2.76 -3.92 -13.96
C GLY A 208 1.29 -3.90 -14.37
N GLY A 209 0.43 -3.56 -13.43
CA GLY A 209 -1.01 -3.63 -13.58
C GLY A 209 -1.52 -4.92 -12.94
N SER A 210 -2.70 -5.38 -13.37
CA SER A 210 -3.45 -6.29 -12.48
C SER A 210 -3.07 -7.77 -12.57
N GLY A 211 -2.36 -8.26 -11.56
CA GLY A 211 -2.13 -9.68 -11.23
C GLY A 211 -0.73 -9.93 -10.66
N ASP A 212 -0.37 -11.18 -10.35
CA ASP A 212 0.94 -11.47 -9.71
C ASP A 212 2.12 -11.30 -10.70
N ASP A 213 2.79 -10.15 -10.63
CA ASP A 213 3.74 -9.64 -11.62
C ASP A 213 5.23 -9.79 -11.21
N THR A 214 6.14 -9.56 -12.15
CA THR A 214 7.60 -9.62 -11.91
C THR A 214 8.35 -8.53 -12.66
N ILE A 215 8.74 -7.48 -11.93
CA ILE A 215 9.34 -6.25 -12.46
C ILE A 215 10.82 -6.16 -12.09
N LEU A 216 11.68 -5.94 -13.09
CA LEU A 216 13.09 -5.61 -12.91
C LEU A 216 13.37 -4.22 -13.50
N GLY A 217 13.67 -3.22 -12.64
CA GLY A 217 14.04 -1.86 -13.07
C GLY A 217 15.39 -1.87 -13.78
N GLY A 218 16.47 -2.03 -13.01
CA GLY A 218 17.76 -2.50 -13.51
C GLY A 218 18.90 -1.54 -13.22
N SER A 219 18.92 -0.34 -13.80
CA SER A 219 19.99 0.63 -13.56
C SER A 219 19.68 2.09 -13.91
N GLY A 220 18.90 2.77 -13.08
CA GLY A 220 18.67 4.22 -13.19
C GLY A 220 18.51 4.97 -11.88
N ASN A 221 17.34 5.56 -11.72
CA ASN A 221 16.70 5.98 -10.47
C ASN A 221 15.23 5.83 -10.85
N ASP A 222 14.68 4.66 -10.58
CA ASP A 222 13.53 4.13 -11.31
C ASP A 222 12.27 4.26 -10.45
N ILE A 223 11.10 4.31 -11.08
CA ILE A 223 9.81 4.38 -10.39
C ILE A 223 8.99 3.15 -10.79
N LEU A 224 8.76 2.25 -9.84
CA LEU A 224 8.16 0.94 -10.09
C LEU A 224 6.87 0.82 -9.28
N TYR A 225 5.78 0.50 -9.95
CA TYR A 225 4.48 0.16 -9.37
C TYR A 225 4.19 -1.32 -9.69
N GLY A 226 3.75 -2.08 -8.70
CA GLY A 226 3.23 -3.44 -8.88
C GLY A 226 1.96 -3.41 -9.71
N ASP A 227 0.83 -3.11 -9.08
CA ASP A 227 -0.44 -2.81 -9.76
C ASP A 227 -0.40 -1.47 -10.56
N SER A 228 -1.08 -0.43 -10.10
CA SER A 228 -1.74 0.53 -10.98
C SER A 228 -0.96 1.84 -11.24
N ASP A 229 -1.36 2.60 -12.27
CA ASP A 229 -0.90 3.98 -12.41
C ASP A 229 -1.82 4.93 -11.63
N PRO A 230 -1.38 5.56 -10.53
CA PRO A 230 -2.20 6.51 -9.76
C PRO A 230 -2.54 7.82 -10.50
N ARG A 231 -2.20 7.92 -11.80
CA ARG A 231 -2.60 9.01 -12.72
C ARG A 231 -3.73 8.58 -13.67
N GLU A 232 -3.81 7.29 -14.01
CA GLU A 232 -5.00 6.73 -14.66
C GLU A 232 -6.06 6.56 -13.58
N SER A 233 -7.27 7.10 -13.82
CA SER A 233 -8.29 7.03 -12.80
C SER A 233 -8.82 5.60 -12.68
N SER A 234 -8.61 4.95 -11.53
CA SER A 234 -9.32 3.74 -11.08
C SER A 234 -10.83 3.96 -10.89
N SER A 235 -11.36 5.09 -11.38
CA SER A 235 -12.78 5.35 -11.58
C SER A 235 -13.06 5.86 -13.00
N SER A 236 -14.31 5.72 -13.45
CA SER A 236 -14.76 6.22 -14.76
C SER A 236 -16.10 6.95 -14.65
N GLY A 237 -16.20 8.09 -15.33
CA GLY A 237 -17.19 9.14 -15.07
C GLY A 237 -16.61 10.22 -14.17
N GLY A 238 -17.12 10.35 -12.95
CA GLY A 238 -16.43 11.04 -11.85
C GLY A 238 -16.47 12.56 -11.82
N THR A 239 -17.04 13.26 -12.82
CA THR A 239 -17.12 14.74 -12.74
C THR A 239 -17.98 15.23 -11.57
N ASN A 240 -18.81 14.37 -10.96
CA ASN A 240 -19.68 14.63 -9.81
C ASN A 240 -20.62 15.85 -10.00
N ILE A 241 -20.80 16.28 -11.26
CA ILE A 241 -21.66 17.38 -11.67
C ILE A 241 -23.00 16.83 -12.14
N VAL A 242 -24.10 17.53 -11.80
CA VAL A 242 -25.44 17.17 -12.30
C VAL A 242 -25.64 17.74 -13.72
N GLY A 243 -25.17 17.00 -14.72
CA GLY A 243 -25.09 17.38 -16.13
C GLY A 243 -26.01 16.58 -17.06
N SER A 244 -26.09 17.01 -18.32
CA SER A 244 -26.73 16.27 -19.42
C SER A 244 -25.81 15.23 -20.08
N THR A 245 -24.57 15.11 -19.60
CA THR A 245 -23.61 14.06 -19.96
C THR A 245 -23.24 13.34 -18.67
N PHE A 246 -23.23 12.02 -18.67
CA PHE A 246 -22.93 11.18 -17.50
C PHE A 246 -22.66 9.72 -17.91
N SER A 247 -21.98 8.96 -17.06
CA SER A 247 -21.70 7.53 -17.29
C SER A 247 -22.87 6.59 -16.94
N VAL A 248 -23.07 5.53 -17.73
CA VAL A 248 -24.17 4.54 -17.58
C VAL A 248 -23.68 3.10 -17.71
N PHE A 249 -24.32 2.16 -17.01
CA PHE A 249 -24.04 0.74 -17.21
C PHE A 249 -24.98 0.13 -18.24
N ARG A 250 -24.44 -0.65 -19.18
CA ARG A 250 -25.26 -1.50 -20.04
C ARG A 250 -25.67 -2.76 -19.28
N LEU A 251 -26.97 -3.05 -19.26
CA LEU A 251 -27.51 -4.31 -18.71
C LEU A 251 -27.80 -5.34 -19.80
N GLY A 252 -27.84 -4.93 -21.08
CA GLY A 252 -27.87 -5.83 -22.22
C GLY A 252 -29.05 -5.56 -23.16
N SER A 253 -29.57 -6.62 -23.78
CA SER A 253 -30.59 -6.56 -24.83
C SER A 253 -31.76 -7.49 -24.46
N ASP A 254 -32.88 -6.89 -24.10
CA ASP A 254 -34.05 -7.57 -23.55
C ASP A 254 -35.27 -7.44 -24.49
N ALA A 255 -36.36 -8.13 -24.15
CA ALA A 255 -37.62 -7.93 -24.84
C ALA A 255 -38.33 -6.66 -24.33
N ASP A 256 -38.86 -5.88 -25.27
CA ASP A 256 -39.92 -4.85 -25.15
C ASP A 256 -40.79 -5.00 -23.89
N VAL A 257 -40.71 -4.00 -22.99
CA VAL A 257 -41.37 -4.00 -21.68
C VAL A 257 -42.69 -3.20 -21.57
N ASP A 258 -42.98 -2.26 -22.48
CA ASP A 258 -44.35 -1.70 -22.68
C ASP A 258 -44.87 -1.85 -24.13
N PRO A 259 -45.30 -3.05 -24.56
CA PRO A 259 -45.90 -3.24 -25.88
C PRO A 259 -47.30 -2.61 -26.01
N THR A 260 -47.76 -1.79 -25.05
CA THR A 260 -49.16 -1.33 -24.90
C THR A 260 -49.24 0.20 -24.75
N GLU A 261 -48.81 0.88 -25.83
CA GLU A 261 -48.85 2.33 -26.19
C GLU A 261 -50.20 3.10 -26.07
N THR A 262 -50.97 2.82 -25.02
CA THR A 262 -52.26 3.44 -24.70
C THR A 262 -52.44 3.68 -23.20
N ASN A 263 -51.38 3.42 -22.44
CA ASN A 263 -51.26 3.58 -21.00
C ASN A 263 -49.78 3.88 -20.66
N THR A 264 -49.47 4.17 -19.40
CA THR A 264 -48.16 4.68 -18.95
C THR A 264 -47.56 3.74 -17.90
N ALA A 265 -47.48 2.45 -18.19
CA ALA A 265 -47.07 1.46 -17.19
C ALA A 265 -46.58 0.20 -17.90
N SER A 266 -45.27 -0.03 -17.82
CA SER A 266 -44.57 -1.07 -18.57
C SER A 266 -44.97 -2.47 -18.08
N GLU A 267 -45.99 -3.03 -18.74
CA GLU A 267 -46.73 -4.22 -18.32
C GLU A 267 -45.85 -5.47 -18.14
N ASN A 268 -44.68 -5.50 -18.79
CA ASN A 268 -43.70 -6.57 -18.77
C ASN A 268 -42.41 -6.24 -18.01
N ALA A 269 -42.29 -5.07 -17.37
CA ALA A 269 -41.06 -4.62 -16.70
C ALA A 269 -40.41 -5.67 -15.78
N GLY A 270 -41.22 -6.39 -15.00
CA GLY A 270 -40.76 -7.48 -14.12
C GLY A 270 -40.09 -8.68 -14.83
N ASN A 271 -39.94 -8.66 -16.16
CA ASN A 271 -39.07 -9.57 -16.89
C ASN A 271 -37.58 -9.20 -16.75
N LEU A 272 -37.25 -7.93 -16.48
CA LEU A 272 -35.88 -7.44 -16.21
C LEU A 272 -35.40 -7.78 -14.78
N SER A 273 -36.21 -8.49 -13.97
CA SER A 273 -35.78 -8.97 -12.66
C SER A 273 -34.79 -10.13 -12.79
N GLY A 274 -33.50 -9.81 -12.81
CA GLY A 274 -32.38 -10.74 -12.94
C GLY A 274 -31.09 -10.22 -12.31
N THR A 275 -30.01 -10.97 -12.48
CA THR A 275 -28.63 -10.54 -12.16
C THR A 275 -27.91 -10.25 -13.47
N TYR A 276 -27.25 -9.11 -13.53
CA TYR A 276 -26.49 -8.59 -14.66
C TYR A 276 -25.04 -8.37 -14.22
N GLY A 277 -24.07 -8.71 -15.07
CA GLY A 277 -22.67 -8.89 -14.71
C GLY A 277 -22.36 -10.22 -14.00
N SER A 278 -21.09 -10.58 -13.94
CA SER A 278 -20.57 -11.78 -13.26
C SER A 278 -19.07 -11.64 -12.94
N SER A 279 -18.46 -12.65 -12.33
CA SER A 279 -17.00 -12.75 -12.18
C SER A 279 -16.24 -12.80 -13.51
N ASP A 280 -16.89 -13.33 -14.55
CA ASP A 280 -16.28 -13.63 -15.85
C ASP A 280 -16.61 -12.55 -16.91
N ASP A 281 -17.37 -11.52 -16.50
CA ASP A 281 -17.95 -10.44 -17.30
C ASP A 281 -18.53 -9.37 -16.34
N PRO A 282 -17.70 -8.59 -15.61
CA PRO A 282 -18.14 -7.69 -14.55
C PRO A 282 -18.73 -6.37 -15.09
N LEU A 283 -19.70 -5.79 -14.38
CA LEU A 283 -20.38 -4.56 -14.85
C LEU A 283 -19.47 -3.33 -14.90
N TYR A 284 -18.41 -3.23 -14.11
CA TYR A 284 -17.48 -2.09 -14.19
C TYR A 284 -16.83 -1.97 -15.58
N GLN A 285 -16.58 -3.09 -16.26
CA GLN A 285 -16.09 -3.14 -17.66
C GLN A 285 -17.18 -2.81 -18.70
N GLN A 286 -18.44 -2.59 -18.28
CA GLN A 286 -19.59 -2.31 -19.14
C GLN A 286 -20.16 -0.88 -18.94
N LEU A 287 -19.31 0.04 -18.48
CA LEU A 287 -19.63 1.46 -18.37
C LEU A 287 -19.50 2.17 -19.74
N LEU A 288 -20.45 3.05 -20.06
CA LEU A 288 -20.52 3.79 -21.32
C LEU A 288 -20.84 5.26 -21.06
N SER A 289 -20.28 6.17 -21.85
CA SER A 289 -20.66 7.59 -21.78
C SER A 289 -22.02 7.83 -22.44
N ALA A 290 -22.91 8.56 -21.76
CA ALA A 290 -24.22 8.94 -22.26
C ALA A 290 -24.43 10.47 -22.28
N GLN A 291 -25.14 10.97 -23.30
CA GLN A 291 -25.58 12.35 -23.42
C GLN A 291 -27.07 12.45 -23.75
N THR A 292 -27.80 13.30 -23.02
CA THR A 292 -29.26 13.45 -23.10
C THR A 292 -29.67 14.72 -23.84
N PHE A 293 -30.84 14.67 -24.50
CA PHE A 293 -31.35 15.77 -25.33
C PHE A 293 -32.81 16.13 -25.00
N ASP A 294 -33.02 16.73 -23.82
CA ASP A 294 -34.27 17.41 -23.47
C ASP A 294 -34.58 18.49 -24.52
N SER A 295 -35.51 18.14 -25.41
CA SER A 295 -35.84 18.90 -26.62
C SER A 295 -36.96 19.91 -26.36
N ASN A 296 -37.58 19.86 -25.19
CA ASN A 296 -38.71 20.69 -24.78
C ASN A 296 -38.34 21.70 -23.67
N SER A 297 -37.24 21.43 -22.96
CA SER A 297 -36.63 22.17 -21.84
C SER A 297 -37.50 22.23 -20.57
N ASP A 298 -38.10 21.10 -20.16
CA ASP A 298 -38.79 20.95 -18.88
C ASP A 298 -37.99 20.23 -17.77
N GLY A 299 -36.83 19.66 -18.11
CA GLY A 299 -35.93 18.97 -17.18
C GLY A 299 -36.15 17.46 -17.07
N THR A 300 -37.07 16.89 -17.84
CA THR A 300 -37.36 15.44 -17.88
C THR A 300 -37.25 14.90 -19.30
N LEU A 301 -36.79 13.65 -19.44
CA LEU A 301 -36.80 12.96 -20.73
C LEU A 301 -38.13 12.26 -20.93
N GLN A 302 -38.72 12.52 -22.09
CA GLN A 302 -39.99 11.91 -22.48
C GLN A 302 -39.75 10.50 -23.05
N SER A 303 -40.36 9.50 -22.42
CA SER A 303 -40.61 8.15 -22.95
C SER A 303 -41.67 8.18 -24.08
N ASP A 304 -41.81 7.13 -24.89
CA ASP A 304 -42.97 7.01 -25.80
C ASP A 304 -44.25 6.55 -25.11
N ASP A 305 -44.19 6.02 -23.87
CA ASP A 305 -45.30 5.82 -22.91
C ASP A 305 -46.63 6.48 -23.34
N ASN A 306 -47.66 5.69 -23.62
CA ASN A 306 -48.98 6.18 -24.05
C ASN A 306 -48.96 6.93 -25.42
N GLY A 307 -48.05 6.56 -26.32
CA GLY A 307 -47.96 7.10 -27.68
C GLY A 307 -47.53 8.57 -27.75
N GLN A 308 -46.59 8.96 -26.89
CA GLN A 308 -45.92 10.25 -26.87
C GLN A 308 -44.83 10.32 -27.96
N THR A 309 -44.05 11.41 -28.00
CA THR A 309 -42.85 11.47 -28.85
C THR A 309 -41.66 11.29 -27.93
N PRO A 310 -40.87 10.21 -28.05
CA PRO A 310 -39.77 9.96 -27.15
C PRO A 310 -38.60 10.88 -27.49
N GLU A 311 -37.94 11.38 -26.45
CA GLU A 311 -36.69 12.13 -26.56
C GLU A 311 -35.49 11.17 -26.67
N THR A 312 -34.34 11.73 -27.06
CA THR A 312 -33.16 10.94 -27.43
C THR A 312 -32.08 10.97 -26.37
N ILE A 313 -31.44 9.82 -26.19
CA ILE A 313 -30.17 9.66 -25.48
C ILE A 313 -29.15 9.11 -26.47
N VAL A 314 -27.95 9.69 -26.50
CA VAL A 314 -26.81 9.15 -27.23
C VAL A 314 -25.95 8.41 -26.23
N ILE A 315 -25.69 7.12 -26.45
CA ILE A 315 -24.84 6.29 -25.58
C ILE A 315 -23.77 5.69 -26.49
N ASP A 316 -22.51 5.94 -26.16
CA ASP A 316 -21.34 5.53 -26.97
C ASP A 316 -21.50 5.86 -28.48
N GLY A 317 -21.78 7.14 -28.77
CA GLY A 317 -22.06 7.63 -30.13
C GLY A 317 -23.37 7.17 -30.78
N VAL A 318 -24.02 6.11 -30.28
CA VAL A 318 -25.27 5.57 -30.83
C VAL A 318 -26.49 6.31 -30.28
N THR A 319 -27.32 6.85 -31.17
CA THR A 319 -28.56 7.54 -30.79
C THR A 319 -29.72 6.54 -30.57
N TYR A 320 -30.25 6.51 -29.36
CA TYR A 320 -31.43 5.74 -28.97
C TYR A 320 -32.63 6.66 -28.69
N GLN A 321 -33.83 6.10 -28.77
CA GLN A 321 -35.05 6.69 -28.20
C GLN A 321 -35.45 5.89 -26.97
N ILE A 322 -35.82 6.58 -25.89
CA ILE A 322 -36.24 5.96 -24.63
C ILE A 322 -37.64 5.36 -24.81
N ASP A 323 -37.75 4.08 -24.46
CA ASP A 323 -39.00 3.33 -24.34
C ASP A 323 -39.53 3.55 -22.92
N SER A 324 -39.28 2.60 -22.03
CA SER A 324 -39.75 2.59 -20.65
C SER A 324 -38.72 3.13 -19.66
N GLY A 325 -39.20 3.92 -18.67
CA GLY A 325 -38.44 4.32 -17.49
C GLY A 325 -38.88 3.59 -16.22
N LEU A 326 -37.95 2.98 -15.48
CA LEU A 326 -38.25 2.01 -14.42
C LEU A 326 -37.39 2.25 -13.15
N VAL A 327 -37.89 1.80 -11.99
CA VAL A 327 -37.13 1.81 -10.73
C VAL A 327 -37.28 0.48 -9.97
N TYR A 328 -36.16 -0.09 -9.52
CA TYR A 328 -36.11 -1.34 -8.75
C TYR A 328 -35.47 -1.12 -7.36
N ASN A 329 -35.95 -1.87 -6.36
CA ASN A 329 -35.13 -2.17 -5.19
C ASN A 329 -34.16 -3.28 -5.60
N ALA A 330 -32.87 -2.97 -5.65
CA ALA A 330 -31.80 -3.80 -6.20
C ALA A 330 -30.78 -4.21 -5.13
N THR A 331 -29.79 -4.99 -5.53
CA THR A 331 -28.62 -5.33 -4.73
C THR A 331 -27.39 -5.30 -5.63
N VAL A 332 -26.39 -4.51 -5.25
CA VAL A 332 -25.08 -4.51 -5.90
C VAL A 332 -24.19 -5.55 -5.20
N THR A 333 -23.34 -6.21 -5.98
CA THR A 333 -22.29 -7.13 -5.53
C THR A 333 -20.98 -6.65 -6.13
N PHE A 334 -19.97 -6.43 -5.28
CA PHE A 334 -18.67 -5.92 -5.69
C PHE A 334 -17.68 -7.05 -5.99
N THR A 335 -16.49 -6.71 -6.48
CA THR A 335 -15.39 -7.66 -6.76
C THR A 335 -14.97 -8.45 -5.51
N ASP A 336 -14.95 -7.81 -4.33
CA ASP A 336 -14.67 -8.44 -3.03
C ASP A 336 -15.71 -9.49 -2.57
N GLY A 337 -16.83 -9.62 -3.30
CA GLY A 337 -17.91 -10.55 -3.00
C GLY A 337 -18.86 -10.11 -1.87
N THR A 338 -18.71 -8.90 -1.34
CA THR A 338 -19.71 -8.27 -0.48
C THR A 338 -20.90 -7.77 -1.30
N SER A 339 -21.97 -7.34 -0.64
CA SER A 339 -23.19 -6.89 -1.35
C SER A 339 -24.00 -5.91 -0.52
N GLN A 340 -24.54 -4.87 -1.17
CA GLN A 340 -25.35 -3.81 -0.53
C GLN A 340 -26.69 -3.58 -1.24
N PRO A 341 -27.78 -3.24 -0.52
CA PRO A 341 -29.05 -2.89 -1.12
C PRO A 341 -29.07 -1.42 -1.57
N PHE A 342 -29.58 -1.13 -2.76
CA PHE A 342 -29.71 0.22 -3.32
C PHE A 342 -30.96 0.33 -4.22
N THR A 343 -31.28 1.55 -4.68
CA THR A 343 -32.35 1.81 -5.65
C THR A 343 -31.78 1.95 -7.05
N ALA A 344 -32.12 1.04 -7.97
CA ALA A 344 -31.65 1.10 -9.35
C ALA A 344 -32.66 1.84 -10.24
N VAL A 345 -32.22 2.87 -10.95
CA VAL A 345 -32.99 3.56 -12.01
C VAL A 345 -32.58 3.01 -13.36
N VAL A 346 -33.54 2.44 -14.10
CA VAL A 346 -33.29 1.68 -15.33
C VAL A 346 -34.11 2.26 -16.48
N ILE A 347 -33.54 2.31 -17.68
CA ILE A 347 -34.29 2.55 -18.93
C ILE A 347 -34.19 1.34 -19.85
N GLN A 348 -35.25 1.12 -20.62
CA GLN A 348 -35.17 0.39 -21.88
C GLN A 348 -35.29 1.38 -23.05
N THR A 349 -34.71 1.02 -24.18
CA THR A 349 -34.80 1.75 -25.45
C THR A 349 -35.78 1.06 -26.40
N THR A 350 -36.32 1.79 -27.38
CA THR A 350 -37.27 1.22 -28.37
C THR A 350 -36.65 0.17 -29.30
N THR A 351 -35.35 -0.10 -29.14
CA THR A 351 -34.58 -1.18 -29.78
C THR A 351 -34.39 -2.42 -28.90
N GLY A 352 -34.77 -2.38 -27.61
CA GLY A 352 -34.62 -3.47 -26.63
C GLY A 352 -33.38 -3.38 -25.73
N GLU A 353 -32.43 -2.50 -26.03
CA GLU A 353 -31.26 -2.28 -25.17
C GLU A 353 -31.67 -1.67 -23.82
N THR A 354 -31.12 -2.20 -22.74
CA THR A 354 -31.44 -1.87 -21.35
C THR A 354 -30.20 -1.32 -20.64
N PHE A 355 -30.35 -0.21 -19.92
CA PHE A 355 -29.25 0.49 -19.23
C PHE A 355 -29.64 0.91 -17.81
N MET A 356 -28.69 0.88 -16.87
CA MET A 356 -28.83 1.54 -15.58
C MET A 356 -28.29 2.97 -15.66
N LEU A 357 -29.07 3.93 -15.18
CA LEU A 357 -28.72 5.34 -15.12
C LEU A 357 -28.18 5.70 -13.73
N PRO A 358 -27.19 6.62 -13.62
CA PRO A 358 -26.69 7.10 -12.34
C PRO A 358 -27.74 7.94 -11.60
N GLU A 359 -27.51 8.16 -10.31
CA GLU A 359 -28.44 8.88 -9.44
C GLU A 359 -28.66 10.34 -9.85
N LEU A 360 -29.77 10.93 -9.38
CA LEU A 360 -30.12 12.32 -9.71
C LEU A 360 -29.28 13.35 -8.92
N THR A 361 -28.75 12.93 -7.77
CA THR A 361 -28.00 13.73 -6.80
C THR A 361 -27.11 12.82 -5.97
N ASN A 362 -25.91 13.27 -5.57
CA ASN A 362 -25.07 12.49 -4.65
C ASN A 362 -25.84 12.19 -3.35
N ASN A 363 -25.96 10.91 -3.00
CA ASN A 363 -26.79 10.38 -1.93
C ASN A 363 -26.25 9.01 -1.46
N ALA A 364 -26.97 8.34 -0.55
CA ALA A 364 -26.53 7.06 0.01
C ALA A 364 -26.46 5.90 -1.00
N ASP A 365 -27.31 5.90 -2.04
CA ASP A 365 -27.27 4.87 -3.08
C ASP A 365 -26.11 5.15 -4.06
N ASN A 366 -25.82 6.43 -4.36
CA ASN A 366 -24.61 6.82 -5.08
C ASN A 366 -23.33 6.40 -4.32
N ALA A 367 -23.22 6.75 -3.03
CA ALA A 367 -22.07 6.42 -2.19
C ALA A 367 -21.88 4.90 -1.95
N ILE A 368 -22.88 4.07 -2.27
CA ILE A 368 -22.75 2.62 -2.36
C ILE A 368 -22.21 2.22 -3.74
N LEU A 369 -22.72 2.80 -4.83
CA LEU A 369 -22.28 2.43 -6.18
C LEU A 369 -20.88 2.95 -6.54
N THR A 370 -20.37 3.97 -5.85
CA THR A 370 -19.03 4.54 -6.04
C THR A 370 -18.03 4.08 -4.97
N SER A 371 -18.31 3.04 -4.17
CA SER A 371 -17.40 2.62 -3.07
C SER A 371 -16.40 1.53 -3.44
N GLN A 372 -16.70 0.70 -4.45
CA GLN A 372 -15.91 -0.46 -4.86
C GLN A 372 -16.27 -0.85 -6.31
N PRO A 373 -15.40 -1.58 -7.04
CA PRO A 373 -15.70 -2.06 -8.40
C PRO A 373 -16.93 -2.97 -8.49
N ILE A 374 -17.86 -2.63 -9.37
CA ILE A 374 -19.13 -3.35 -9.48
C ILE A 374 -18.98 -4.62 -10.33
N GLN A 375 -18.95 -5.79 -9.67
CA GLN A 375 -18.99 -7.08 -10.35
C GLN A 375 -20.38 -7.35 -10.96
N SER A 376 -21.46 -7.20 -10.18
CA SER A 376 -22.82 -7.48 -10.66
C SER A 376 -23.92 -6.72 -9.92
N ILE A 377 -25.05 -6.51 -10.61
CA ILE A 377 -26.27 -5.90 -10.07
C ILE A 377 -27.44 -6.85 -10.23
N THR A 378 -28.14 -7.12 -9.13
CA THR A 378 -29.38 -7.90 -9.11
C THR A 378 -30.60 -6.98 -8.99
N LEU A 379 -31.36 -6.85 -10.08
CA LEU A 379 -32.64 -6.12 -10.10
C LEU A 379 -33.72 -6.95 -9.39
N GLY A 380 -33.94 -6.63 -8.11
CA GLY A 380 -34.79 -7.39 -7.20
C GLY A 380 -36.28 -7.17 -7.45
N THR A 381 -36.86 -6.17 -6.77
CA THR A 381 -38.32 -5.93 -6.81
C THR A 381 -38.62 -4.59 -7.45
N LEU A 382 -39.43 -4.62 -8.52
CA LEU A 382 -39.96 -3.44 -9.19
C LEU A 382 -40.70 -2.53 -8.19
N SER A 383 -40.27 -1.27 -8.15
CA SER A 383 -40.72 -0.23 -7.21
C SER A 383 -41.57 0.83 -7.93
N ASN A 384 -41.22 1.14 -9.18
CA ASN A 384 -42.00 1.99 -10.07
C ASN A 384 -41.95 1.44 -11.51
N ASP A 385 -43.13 1.23 -12.10
CA ASP A 385 -43.38 0.78 -13.47
C ASP A 385 -43.70 1.93 -14.44
N SER A 386 -43.60 3.18 -13.97
CA SER A 386 -43.82 4.41 -14.75
C SER A 386 -42.92 5.55 -14.23
N ALA A 387 -41.60 5.44 -14.40
CA ALA A 387 -40.63 6.36 -13.83
C ALA A 387 -40.25 7.50 -14.78
N THR A 388 -40.63 8.73 -14.41
CA THR A 388 -40.16 9.93 -15.10
C THR A 388 -38.64 10.08 -14.93
N ILE A 389 -37.92 10.06 -16.05
CA ILE A 389 -36.46 10.14 -16.10
C ILE A 389 -36.04 11.61 -16.06
N GLY A 390 -35.23 12.00 -15.06
CA GLY A 390 -34.58 13.32 -15.05
C GLY A 390 -33.56 13.44 -16.19
N ALA A 391 -33.58 14.56 -16.90
CA ALA A 391 -32.74 14.79 -18.09
C ALA A 391 -31.26 14.99 -17.75
N ASN A 392 -30.97 15.71 -16.67
CA ASN A 392 -29.65 15.70 -16.08
C ASN A 392 -29.57 14.60 -15.01
N ARG A 393 -28.38 14.01 -14.84
CA ARG A 393 -28.02 13.12 -13.73
C ARG A 393 -26.70 13.56 -13.12
N LEU A 394 -26.39 13.07 -11.93
CA LEU A 394 -25.03 13.06 -11.45
C LEU A 394 -24.18 12.19 -12.38
N ASP A 395 -23.08 12.72 -12.87
CA ASP A 395 -22.03 11.89 -13.43
C ASP A 395 -21.25 11.25 -12.28
N ALA A 396 -21.59 10.00 -11.98
CA ALA A 396 -21.11 9.28 -10.81
C ALA A 396 -19.70 8.72 -11.02
N ASP A 397 -19.01 8.53 -9.90
CA ASP A 397 -17.58 8.19 -9.82
C ASP A 397 -17.38 6.68 -9.67
N TYR A 398 -17.75 5.94 -10.72
CA TYR A 398 -17.79 4.48 -10.63
C TYR A 398 -16.39 3.91 -10.64
N GLN A 399 -16.01 3.25 -9.54
CA GLN A 399 -14.73 2.55 -9.46
C GLN A 399 -14.67 1.49 -10.56
N LEU A 400 -13.66 1.60 -11.41
CA LEU A 400 -13.20 0.51 -12.27
C LEU A 400 -12.47 -0.49 -11.39
N GLY A 401 -12.52 -1.76 -11.76
CA GLY A 401 -11.58 -2.73 -11.25
C GLY A 401 -10.35 -2.75 -12.15
N ASP A 402 -9.26 -2.19 -11.64
CA ASP A 402 -8.12 -3.05 -11.27
C ASP A 402 -8.49 -4.52 -10.94
N GLY A 403 -7.47 -5.37 -10.88
CA GLY A 403 -7.67 -6.76 -10.47
C GLY A 403 -8.08 -6.87 -9.01
N ALA A 404 -8.11 -8.10 -8.51
CA ALA A 404 -7.69 -8.24 -7.12
C ALA A 404 -6.16 -7.98 -7.14
N PRO A 405 -5.63 -7.12 -6.25
CA PRO A 405 -4.21 -6.77 -6.25
C PRO A 405 -3.26 -7.98 -6.18
N GLY A 406 -2.03 -7.79 -6.66
CA GLY A 406 -1.04 -8.84 -6.93
C GLY A 406 -0.46 -9.61 -5.72
N ASP A 407 0.44 -10.56 -6.01
CA ASP A 407 1.36 -11.22 -5.06
C ASP A 407 2.78 -11.01 -5.68
N ASP A 408 3.30 -9.78 -5.64
CA ASP A 408 4.26 -9.24 -6.62
C ASP A 408 5.75 -9.47 -6.30
N SER A 409 6.59 -9.30 -7.33
CA SER A 409 8.04 -9.53 -7.26
C SER A 409 8.87 -8.44 -7.96
N ILE A 410 9.26 -7.40 -7.21
CA ILE A 410 9.94 -6.19 -7.74
C ILE A 410 11.42 -6.13 -7.32
N ASP A 411 12.34 -5.84 -8.25
CA ASP A 411 13.79 -5.62 -8.01
C ASP A 411 14.24 -4.32 -8.71
N GLY A 412 14.53 -3.26 -7.94
CA GLY A 412 14.97 -1.95 -8.45
C GLY A 412 16.35 -2.01 -9.12
N GLY A 413 17.28 -2.73 -8.51
CA GLY A 413 18.58 -3.07 -9.08
C GLY A 413 19.72 -2.14 -8.66
N THR A 414 19.95 -1.05 -9.39
CA THR A 414 21.04 -0.10 -9.08
C THR A 414 20.66 1.37 -9.40
N GLY A 415 20.24 2.13 -8.40
CA GLY A 415 19.83 3.52 -8.59
C GLY A 415 19.70 4.27 -7.26
N ASN A 416 18.85 5.29 -7.19
CA ASN A 416 18.08 5.49 -5.95
C ASN A 416 16.63 5.38 -6.39
N ASP A 417 16.01 4.26 -6.09
CA ASP A 417 14.76 3.84 -6.74
C ASP A 417 13.56 4.13 -5.82
N THR A 418 12.36 4.18 -6.40
CA THR A 418 11.11 4.40 -5.67
C THR A 418 10.13 3.32 -6.09
N ILE A 419 9.78 2.45 -5.15
CA ILE A 419 8.98 1.25 -5.39
C ILE A 419 7.71 1.32 -4.57
N TYR A 420 6.62 0.99 -5.22
CA TYR A 420 5.28 0.81 -4.68
C TYR A 420 4.87 -0.62 -5.07
N ALA A 421 4.64 -1.52 -4.13
CA ALA A 421 3.99 -2.79 -4.49
C ALA A 421 2.49 -2.55 -4.75
N GLU A 422 1.91 -1.59 -4.02
CA GLU A 422 0.46 -1.37 -3.90
C GLU A 422 -0.16 -2.52 -3.08
N GLY A 423 -1.47 -2.76 -3.15
CA GLY A 423 -2.03 -3.88 -2.38
C GLY A 423 -1.43 -5.23 -2.80
N GLY A 424 -1.07 -6.10 -1.87
CA GLY A 424 -0.60 -7.43 -2.24
C GLY A 424 -0.16 -8.33 -1.10
N SER A 425 0.95 -9.06 -1.27
CA SER A 425 1.69 -9.80 -0.24
C SER A 425 3.11 -10.07 -0.74
N ASP A 426 3.91 -9.01 -0.81
CA ASP A 426 4.82 -8.81 -1.94
C ASP A 426 6.29 -9.05 -1.60
N THR A 427 7.11 -9.19 -2.63
CA THR A 427 8.54 -9.46 -2.52
C THR A 427 9.34 -8.36 -3.22
N VAL A 428 9.65 -7.30 -2.48
CA VAL A 428 10.38 -6.13 -3.01
C VAL A 428 11.85 -6.11 -2.59
N THR A 429 12.73 -5.82 -3.54
CA THR A 429 14.14 -5.46 -3.31
C THR A 429 14.46 -4.09 -3.94
N GLY A 430 15.06 -3.17 -3.17
CA GLY A 430 15.60 -1.92 -3.69
C GLY A 430 16.85 -2.16 -4.53
N GLY A 431 18.02 -2.25 -3.90
CA GLY A 431 19.25 -2.72 -4.55
C GLY A 431 20.54 -2.05 -4.07
N ASP A 432 21.37 -1.62 -5.02
CA ASP A 432 22.58 -0.79 -4.80
C ASP A 432 22.20 0.71 -4.82
N GLY A 433 21.51 1.23 -3.78
CA GLY A 433 20.92 2.58 -3.87
C GLY A 433 20.80 3.47 -2.63
N ASN A 434 19.73 4.26 -2.56
CA ASN A 434 19.21 4.95 -1.35
C ASN A 434 17.70 5.05 -1.55
N ASP A 435 17.03 3.93 -1.32
CA ASP A 435 15.77 3.61 -2.02
C ASP A 435 14.56 3.92 -1.14
N VAL A 436 13.40 4.12 -1.76
CA VAL A 436 12.13 4.30 -1.07
C VAL A 436 11.22 3.15 -1.47
N ILE A 437 10.79 2.35 -0.49
CA ILE A 437 9.96 1.17 -0.69
C ILE A 437 8.71 1.32 0.16
N TYR A 438 7.55 1.26 -0.50
CA TYR A 438 6.27 0.96 0.11
C TYR A 438 5.92 -0.47 -0.30
N GLY A 439 5.42 -1.27 0.65
CA GLY A 439 4.66 -2.48 0.35
C GLY A 439 3.29 -2.06 -0.19
N ASP A 440 2.29 -2.15 0.69
CA ASP A 440 0.94 -1.62 0.51
C ASP A 440 0.84 -0.24 -0.18
N ASP A 441 -0.34 -0.01 -0.79
CA ASP A 441 -0.91 1.26 -1.24
C ASP A 441 -0.19 2.50 -0.67
N ALA A 442 0.72 3.07 -1.46
CA ALA A 442 1.22 4.39 -1.14
C ALA A 442 0.11 5.44 -1.30
N PRO A 443 0.24 6.63 -0.67
CA PRO A 443 -0.68 7.74 -0.91
C PRO A 443 -0.68 8.09 -2.40
N ALA A 444 -1.82 7.83 -3.07
CA ALA A 444 -2.02 7.93 -4.52
C ALA A 444 -1.99 9.40 -4.98
N THR A 445 -0.77 9.95 -4.98
CA THR A 445 -0.42 11.38 -5.02
C THR A 445 -0.89 12.19 -3.80
N GLY A 446 0.06 12.68 -3.00
CA GLY A 446 -0.21 13.62 -1.92
C GLY A 446 -0.22 13.03 -0.50
N GLN A 447 0.57 13.64 0.39
CA GLN A 447 0.68 13.22 1.79
C GLN A 447 -0.58 13.40 2.65
N TRP A 448 -1.64 14.00 2.11
CA TRP A 448 -2.86 14.39 2.84
C TRP A 448 -4.13 14.10 2.04
N ASP A 449 -5.08 13.35 2.61
CA ASP A 449 -6.48 13.45 2.21
C ASP A 449 -6.96 14.88 2.46
N TYR A 450 -7.80 15.44 1.59
CA TYR A 450 -8.47 16.71 1.82
C TYR A 450 -9.98 16.62 1.59
N GLN A 451 -10.72 17.48 2.29
CA GLN A 451 -12.17 17.67 2.14
C GLN A 451 -12.51 19.16 2.16
N VAL A 452 -13.08 19.68 1.07
CA VAL A 452 -13.50 21.07 0.92
C VAL A 452 -15.00 21.21 1.19
N TYR A 453 -15.35 22.09 2.12
CA TYR A 453 -16.72 22.41 2.51
C TYR A 453 -17.08 23.86 2.18
N ASN A 454 -18.20 24.05 1.48
CA ASN A 454 -18.80 25.34 1.18
C ASN A 454 -19.80 25.72 2.29
N TYR A 455 -19.56 26.83 2.99
CA TYR A 455 -20.35 27.30 4.14
C TYR A 455 -20.18 28.81 4.34
N ASP A 456 -21.23 29.48 4.83
CA ASP A 456 -21.27 30.91 5.18
C ASP A 456 -20.53 31.08 6.53
N PHE A 457 -19.21 31.31 6.46
CA PHE A 457 -18.37 31.45 7.65
C PHE A 457 -18.49 32.88 8.16
N GLY A 458 -19.31 33.09 9.18
CA GLY A 458 -19.35 34.41 9.83
C GLY A 458 -17.98 34.83 10.36
N ALA A 459 -17.68 36.14 10.33
CA ALA A 459 -16.45 36.76 10.88
C ALA A 459 -16.34 36.67 12.42
N THR A 460 -16.38 35.45 12.98
CA THR A 460 -16.30 35.10 14.39
C THR A 460 -15.29 33.97 14.62
N ASN A 461 -14.76 33.87 15.84
CA ASN A 461 -13.69 32.94 16.17
C ASN A 461 -14.27 31.61 16.69
N GLY A 462 -13.63 30.49 16.36
CA GLY A 462 -13.99 29.16 16.88
C GLY A 462 -14.81 28.32 15.90
N GLN A 463 -14.62 28.49 14.59
CA GLN A 463 -15.43 27.88 13.52
C GLN A 463 -14.74 26.70 12.81
N ALA A 464 -13.48 26.35 13.13
CA ALA A 464 -12.75 25.24 12.50
C ALA A 464 -13.31 23.84 12.83
N PHE A 465 -14.30 23.76 13.72
CA PHE A 465 -15.02 22.54 14.10
C PHE A 465 -16.50 22.56 13.73
N ASP A 466 -16.95 23.61 13.04
CA ASP A 466 -18.26 23.69 12.40
C ASP A 466 -18.12 23.52 10.85
N ILE A 467 -16.93 23.22 10.33
CA ILE A 467 -16.65 23.06 8.88
C ILE A 467 -17.56 21.99 8.26
N GLU A 468 -17.68 20.85 8.93
CA GLU A 468 -18.54 19.72 8.51
C GLU A 468 -20.05 20.02 8.59
N SER A 469 -20.46 21.21 9.06
CA SER A 469 -21.84 21.70 8.93
C SER A 469 -22.12 22.39 7.59
N GLY A 470 -21.08 22.60 6.78
CA GLY A 470 -21.15 23.01 5.39
C GLY A 470 -21.64 21.92 4.44
N THR A 471 -21.62 22.23 3.15
CA THR A 471 -21.83 21.24 2.09
C THR A 471 -20.46 20.82 1.56
N LEU A 472 -20.12 19.53 1.64
CA LEU A 472 -18.93 18.98 0.97
C LEU A 472 -19.06 19.25 -0.54
N VAL A 473 -18.03 19.84 -1.14
CA VAL A 473 -17.99 20.22 -2.57
C VAL A 473 -16.80 19.64 -3.32
N GLY A 474 -15.81 19.08 -2.63
CA GLY A 474 -14.71 18.35 -3.23
C GLY A 474 -13.88 17.61 -2.19
N SER A 475 -13.18 16.58 -2.62
CA SER A 475 -12.24 15.78 -1.83
C SER A 475 -11.27 15.07 -2.76
N GLY A 476 -10.12 14.65 -2.24
CA GLY A 476 -9.05 13.97 -2.96
C GLY A 476 -7.80 13.96 -2.08
N GLN A 477 -6.61 13.84 -2.69
CA GLN A 477 -5.33 13.90 -1.97
C GLN A 477 -4.46 15.08 -2.44
N SER A 478 -3.49 15.49 -1.63
CA SER A 478 -2.62 16.65 -1.92
C SER A 478 -1.28 16.62 -1.19
N ASP A 479 -0.22 17.11 -1.85
CA ASP A 479 1.13 17.29 -1.29
C ASP A 479 1.23 18.40 -0.23
N GLY A 480 0.14 19.13 0.05
CA GLY A 480 0.16 20.15 1.09
C GLY A 480 -1.05 21.06 1.12
N PHE A 481 -0.91 22.17 1.85
CA PHE A 481 -2.01 23.05 2.18
C PHE A 481 -2.23 24.17 1.13
N ASP A 482 -2.50 23.84 -0.13
CA ASP A 482 -2.94 24.83 -1.13
C ASP A 482 -4.47 24.91 -1.17
N SER A 483 -5.06 25.50 -0.12
CA SER A 483 -6.51 25.67 -0.04
C SER A 483 -7.08 26.47 -1.22
N ASN A 484 -6.31 27.40 -1.79
CA ASN A 484 -6.76 28.24 -2.90
C ASN A 484 -6.99 27.40 -4.16
N THR A 485 -6.00 26.59 -4.56
CA THR A 485 -6.10 25.75 -5.76
C THR A 485 -7.23 24.71 -5.60
N LEU A 486 -7.21 23.94 -4.51
CA LEU A 486 -8.20 22.89 -4.23
C LEU A 486 -9.65 23.41 -4.13
N VAL A 487 -9.86 24.61 -3.57
CA VAL A 487 -11.18 25.24 -3.48
C VAL A 487 -11.67 25.77 -4.83
N ASN A 488 -10.78 26.29 -5.68
CA ASN A 488 -11.15 26.71 -7.04
C ASN A 488 -11.46 25.52 -7.96
N GLU A 489 -10.79 24.39 -7.77
CA GLU A 489 -11.06 23.15 -8.49
C GLU A 489 -12.40 22.56 -8.05
N ALA A 490 -12.62 22.39 -6.74
CA ALA A 490 -13.87 21.87 -6.16
C ALA A 490 -15.12 22.73 -6.44
N ARG A 491 -15.00 24.06 -6.61
CA ARG A 491 -16.14 24.99 -6.77
C ARG A 491 -16.27 25.59 -8.18
N GLY A 492 -15.25 25.41 -9.03
CA GLY A 492 -15.12 26.11 -10.30
C GLY A 492 -15.27 27.63 -10.13
N THR A 493 -15.90 28.28 -11.11
CA THR A 493 -16.15 29.74 -11.06
C THR A 493 -17.39 30.14 -10.23
N THR A 494 -17.88 29.26 -9.34
CA THR A 494 -19.18 29.38 -8.67
C THR A 494 -19.12 29.22 -7.15
N GLY A 495 -18.82 30.34 -6.48
CA GLY A 495 -18.88 30.49 -5.02
C GLY A 495 -18.71 31.95 -4.63
N ASP A 496 -18.73 32.25 -3.33
CA ASP A 496 -18.00 33.42 -2.84
C ASP A 496 -16.57 32.92 -2.51
N PRO A 497 -15.51 33.44 -3.17
CA PRO A 497 -14.15 32.90 -2.99
C PRO A 497 -13.70 32.98 -1.53
N ASP A 498 -14.18 33.99 -0.79
CA ASP A 498 -13.84 34.25 0.59
C ASP A 498 -14.54 33.29 1.60
N ASP A 499 -15.60 32.55 1.22
CA ASP A 499 -16.38 31.65 2.12
C ASP A 499 -16.09 30.16 1.85
N PHE A 500 -15.20 29.51 2.64
CA PHE A 500 -14.99 28.04 2.61
C PHE A 500 -14.26 27.51 3.86
N GLY A 501 -14.26 26.18 4.02
CA GLY A 501 -13.38 25.47 4.95
C GLY A 501 -12.78 24.22 4.32
N VAL A 502 -11.55 23.87 4.72
CA VAL A 502 -10.84 22.66 4.29
C VAL A 502 -10.37 21.88 5.51
N ILE A 503 -10.53 20.56 5.46
CA ILE A 503 -9.96 19.61 6.41
C ILE A 503 -8.93 18.79 5.64
N TYR A 504 -7.69 18.79 6.11
CA TYR A 504 -6.65 17.88 5.64
C TYR A 504 -6.42 16.80 6.69
N THR A 505 -6.30 15.54 6.28
CA THR A 505 -6.13 14.37 7.15
C THR A 505 -4.95 13.53 6.68
N SER A 506 -4.14 13.06 7.61
CA SER A 506 -3.04 12.13 7.34
C SER A 506 -2.69 11.33 8.60
N GLN A 507 -1.77 10.37 8.50
CA GLN A 507 -1.07 9.78 9.63
C GLN A 507 0.19 10.59 9.97
N PHE A 508 0.47 10.71 11.27
CA PHE A 508 1.65 11.38 11.82
C PHE A 508 2.43 10.43 12.74
N LEU A 509 3.69 10.15 12.39
CA LEU A 509 4.62 9.33 13.16
C LEU A 509 5.44 10.17 14.14
N ALA A 510 5.25 9.92 15.43
CA ALA A 510 6.04 10.52 16.51
C ALA A 510 7.38 9.77 16.72
N SER A 511 8.30 9.87 15.78
CA SER A 511 9.60 9.17 15.82
C SER A 511 10.54 9.51 17.00
N GLN A 512 10.14 10.40 17.92
CA GLN A 512 10.81 10.67 19.20
C GLN A 512 9.77 10.97 20.30
N GLY A 513 9.82 10.27 21.43
CA GLY A 513 8.91 10.58 22.55
C GLY A 513 9.19 11.94 23.20
N GLY A 514 8.12 12.68 23.54
CA GLY A 514 8.16 13.92 24.31
C GLY A 514 7.35 15.07 23.71
N THR A 515 7.67 16.30 24.13
CA THR A 515 6.92 17.50 23.75
C THR A 515 7.20 17.93 22.30
N TYR A 516 6.25 17.69 21.39
CA TYR A 516 6.22 18.32 20.07
C TYR A 516 5.61 19.72 20.17
N THR A 517 6.03 20.63 19.28
CA THR A 517 5.37 21.93 19.07
C THR A 517 4.86 22.00 17.65
N PHE A 518 3.54 22.08 17.48
CA PHE A 518 2.90 22.33 16.19
C PHE A 518 2.51 23.81 16.08
N SER A 519 2.52 24.34 14.86
CA SER A 519 2.05 25.69 14.57
C SER A 519 1.43 25.80 13.18
N THR A 520 0.42 26.65 13.04
CA THR A 520 -0.05 27.12 11.74
C THR A 520 0.19 28.62 11.61
N THR A 521 0.41 29.08 10.38
CA THR A 521 0.22 30.49 10.01
C THR A 521 -1.01 30.59 9.13
N SER A 522 -1.98 31.41 9.53
CA SER A 522 -3.17 31.71 8.72
C SER A 522 -3.67 33.13 9.00
N ASP A 523 -4.34 33.75 8.02
CA ASP A 523 -5.00 35.03 8.18
C ASP A 523 -6.40 34.94 8.79
N ASP A 524 -7.20 33.93 8.46
CA ASP A 524 -8.35 33.56 9.29
C ASP A 524 -8.03 32.33 10.17
N GLY A 525 -8.96 31.38 10.26
CA GLY A 525 -8.95 30.38 11.32
C GLY A 525 -8.28 29.09 10.91
N SER A 526 -7.44 28.55 11.80
CA SER A 526 -6.91 27.18 11.65
C SER A 526 -6.70 26.46 12.98
N THR A 527 -6.80 25.14 12.96
CA THR A 527 -6.48 24.26 14.10
C THR A 527 -5.74 23.01 13.64
N ILE A 528 -5.06 22.35 14.58
CA ILE A 528 -4.51 21.00 14.37
C ILE A 528 -5.05 20.09 15.47
N ARG A 529 -5.58 18.92 15.11
CA ARG A 529 -5.85 17.82 16.05
C ARG A 529 -4.86 16.70 15.79
N LEU A 530 -4.55 15.96 16.84
CA LEU A 530 -4.00 14.61 16.77
C LEU A 530 -5.01 13.70 17.45
N LEU A 531 -5.29 12.56 16.84
CA LEU A 531 -6.17 11.51 17.36
C LEU A 531 -5.32 10.30 17.70
N ASP A 532 -5.66 9.60 18.78
CA ASP A 532 -5.14 8.25 19.01
C ASP A 532 -5.83 7.22 18.10
N LYS A 533 -5.37 5.97 18.17
CA LYS A 533 -5.93 4.82 17.42
C LYS A 533 -7.40 4.50 17.71
N ASN A 534 -8.03 5.15 18.70
CA ASN A 534 -9.46 5.03 19.03
C ASN A 534 -10.28 6.20 18.44
N GLY A 535 -9.63 7.19 17.81
CA GLY A 535 -10.22 8.46 17.38
C GLY A 535 -10.34 9.51 18.48
N ASP A 536 -9.81 9.26 19.69
CA ASP A 536 -9.89 10.19 20.82
C ASP A 536 -8.80 11.28 20.70
N PRO A 537 -9.14 12.59 20.82
CA PRO A 537 -8.20 13.68 20.54
C PRO A 537 -7.24 13.97 21.70
N LEU A 538 -5.98 14.24 21.37
CA LEU A 538 -4.92 14.58 22.33
C LEU A 538 -5.02 16.03 22.82
N THR A 539 -4.73 16.26 24.11
CA THR A 539 -4.75 17.59 24.73
C THR A 539 -3.48 18.41 24.46
N PHE A 540 -3.61 19.47 23.68
CA PHE A 540 -2.59 20.49 23.46
C PHE A 540 -2.56 21.54 24.58
N THR A 541 -1.36 22.02 24.92
CA THR A 541 -1.13 23.27 25.66
C THR A 541 -0.86 24.41 24.67
N ASN A 542 -1.82 25.31 24.52
CA ASN A 542 -1.83 26.36 23.51
C ASN A 542 -1.05 27.62 23.90
N GLN A 543 -0.62 28.42 22.91
CA GLN A 543 0.06 29.69 23.08
C GLN A 543 -0.71 30.62 24.06
N GLY A 544 -0.14 30.81 25.26
CA GLY A 544 -0.78 31.52 26.36
C GLY A 544 -1.02 30.67 27.62
N GLY A 545 -0.86 29.35 27.53
CA GLY A 545 -0.90 28.41 28.66
C GLY A 545 -2.29 27.89 29.03
N GLY A 546 -3.25 27.91 28.09
CA GLY A 546 -4.53 27.21 28.22
C GLY A 546 -4.47 25.86 27.50
N THR A 547 -5.15 24.84 28.02
CA THR A 547 -5.26 23.52 27.39
C THR A 547 -6.56 23.36 26.62
N ALA A 548 -6.51 22.68 25.47
CA ALA A 548 -7.65 22.27 24.66
C ALA A 548 -7.25 21.05 23.82
N ASP A 549 -8.22 20.28 23.32
CA ASP A 549 -7.97 19.02 22.61
C ASP A 549 -7.65 19.25 21.11
N TYR A 550 -6.94 20.36 20.85
CA TYR A 550 -6.47 20.85 19.54
C TYR A 550 -5.49 22.02 19.72
N MET A 551 -4.57 22.20 18.76
CA MET A 551 -3.77 23.41 18.57
C MET A 551 -4.66 24.53 18.02
N ASN A 552 -4.65 25.71 18.63
CA ASN A 552 -5.61 26.78 18.38
C ASN A 552 -4.98 28.01 17.70
N ASN A 553 -5.27 28.17 16.41
CA ASN A 553 -5.14 29.40 15.65
C ASN A 553 -6.49 29.86 15.06
N ASP A 554 -7.61 29.49 15.70
CA ASP A 554 -8.98 29.74 15.22
C ASP A 554 -9.47 31.16 15.56
N PHE A 555 -9.02 32.14 14.78
CA PHE A 555 -9.31 33.56 14.97
C PHE A 555 -9.40 34.28 13.61
N HIS A 556 -10.49 34.98 13.32
CA HIS A 556 -10.55 35.92 12.18
C HIS A 556 -9.58 37.10 12.42
N GLN A 557 -8.56 37.30 11.58
CA GLN A 557 -7.43 38.19 11.91
C GLN A 557 -6.66 38.87 10.74
N GLY A 558 -5.66 38.20 10.18
CA GLY A 558 -4.57 38.69 9.34
C GLY A 558 -3.26 37.94 9.67
N ALA A 559 -2.57 37.46 8.62
CA ALA A 559 -1.62 36.33 8.66
C ALA A 559 -0.75 36.26 9.92
N THR A 560 -1.09 35.33 10.82
CA THR A 560 -0.49 35.21 12.16
C THR A 560 -0.16 33.76 12.48
N THR A 561 1.10 33.50 12.84
CA THR A 561 1.54 32.20 13.35
C THR A 561 1.15 32.01 14.81
N ARG A 562 0.41 30.94 15.14
CA ARG A 562 0.22 30.45 16.52
C ARG A 562 0.68 29.02 16.67
N SER A 563 0.91 28.62 17.91
CA SER A 563 1.45 27.30 18.24
C SER A 563 0.80 26.70 19.48
N GLY A 564 0.92 25.37 19.59
CA GLY A 564 0.58 24.61 20.77
C GLY A 564 1.53 23.43 20.92
N THR A 565 1.73 22.99 22.16
CA THR A 565 2.61 21.87 22.50
C THR A 565 1.79 20.68 22.94
N VAL A 566 2.11 19.50 22.44
CA VAL A 566 1.48 18.21 22.77
C VAL A 566 2.59 17.23 23.14
N GLU A 567 2.34 16.36 24.11
CA GLU A 567 3.26 15.29 24.46
C GLU A 567 2.87 14.06 23.64
N LEU A 568 3.80 13.52 22.84
CA LEU A 568 3.61 12.31 22.05
C LEU A 568 4.51 11.19 22.56
N GLU A 569 4.05 9.95 22.43
CA GLU A 569 4.81 8.73 22.69
C GLU A 569 5.75 8.45 21.51
N ALA A 570 6.85 7.72 21.75
CA ALA A 570 7.80 7.40 20.69
C ALA A 570 7.19 6.35 19.75
N GLY A 571 7.52 6.38 18.45
CA GLY A 571 7.14 5.35 17.47
C GLY A 571 5.65 5.29 17.13
N ARG A 572 4.80 5.91 17.95
CA ARG A 572 3.35 5.91 17.80
C ARG A 572 2.90 6.71 16.58
N ILE A 573 2.01 6.09 15.81
CA ILE A 573 1.24 6.72 14.74
C ILE A 573 -0.02 7.37 15.33
N TYR A 574 -0.37 8.56 14.84
CA TYR A 574 -1.56 9.32 15.21
C TYR A 574 -2.26 9.83 13.95
N THR A 575 -3.60 9.87 13.90
CA THR A 575 -4.26 10.62 12.82
C THR A 575 -4.09 12.12 13.08
N ILE A 576 -3.50 12.85 12.15
CA ILE A 576 -3.40 14.31 12.18
C ILE A 576 -4.50 14.93 11.32
N GLU A 577 -5.27 15.85 11.90
CA GLU A 577 -6.17 16.73 11.16
C GLU A 577 -5.59 18.14 11.15
N VAL A 578 -5.45 18.77 9.98
CA VAL A 578 -5.22 20.22 9.85
C VAL A 578 -6.50 20.85 9.29
N ARG A 579 -7.17 21.66 10.09
CA ARG A 579 -8.47 22.27 9.77
C ARG A 579 -8.29 23.76 9.55
N HIS A 580 -8.80 24.30 8.44
CA HIS A 580 -8.70 25.71 8.09
C HIS A 580 -10.04 26.22 7.54
N TRP A 581 -10.40 27.46 7.87
CA TRP A 581 -11.53 28.16 7.26
C TRP A 581 -11.17 29.61 6.97
N GLU A 582 -11.79 30.16 5.93
CA GLU A 582 -11.65 31.53 5.47
C GLU A 582 -13.02 32.23 5.47
N ASN A 583 -13.00 33.56 5.62
CA ASN A 583 -14.18 34.44 5.49
C ASN A 583 -13.88 35.74 4.73
N ALA A 584 -12.62 36.22 4.68
CA ALA A 584 -12.14 37.26 3.74
C ALA A 584 -10.68 37.63 4.01
N GLY A 585 -9.77 37.27 3.09
CA GLY A 585 -8.34 37.39 3.34
C GLY A 585 -7.47 37.43 2.08
N ALA A 586 -6.42 36.61 2.10
CA ALA A 586 -5.51 36.34 1.00
C ALA A 586 -4.92 34.93 1.12
N GLU A 587 -5.80 33.93 1.19
CA GLU A 587 -5.57 32.47 1.21
C GLU A 587 -4.21 32.05 1.80
N VAL A 588 -4.00 32.27 3.11
CA VAL A 588 -2.81 31.75 3.80
C VAL A 588 -3.19 30.63 4.75
N ILE A 589 -2.68 29.44 4.45
CA ILE A 589 -2.45 28.37 5.40
C ILE A 589 -1.03 27.81 5.18
N SER A 590 -0.36 27.46 6.28
CA SER A 590 0.91 26.74 6.28
C SER A 590 1.11 26.15 7.67
N GLY A 591 1.69 24.95 7.75
CA GLY A 591 2.01 24.30 9.01
C GLY A 591 3.51 24.31 9.27
N GLN A 592 3.91 24.08 10.53
CA GLN A 592 5.27 23.69 10.88
C GLN A 592 5.18 22.73 12.08
N VAL A 593 6.00 21.70 12.09
CA VAL A 593 6.20 20.84 13.26
C VAL A 593 7.61 21.04 13.81
N THR A 594 7.74 21.06 15.13
CA THR A 594 9.03 21.07 15.82
C THR A 594 9.11 19.90 16.78
N THR A 595 10.10 19.04 16.57
CA THR A 595 10.34 17.81 17.35
C THR A 595 10.83 18.11 18.77
N PRO A 596 10.81 17.12 19.70
CA PRO A 596 11.41 17.26 21.03
C PRO A 596 12.91 17.62 21.00
N GLY A 597 13.63 17.24 19.93
CA GLY A 597 15.01 17.65 19.66
C GLY A 597 15.19 19.13 19.27
N GLY A 598 14.12 19.87 18.98
CA GLY A 598 14.14 21.27 18.55
C GLY A 598 14.48 21.48 17.07
N VAL A 599 14.29 20.46 16.24
CA VAL A 599 14.34 20.58 14.77
C VAL A 599 12.96 20.96 14.27
N THR A 600 12.88 21.98 13.41
CA THR A 600 11.64 22.45 12.78
C THR A 600 11.67 22.15 11.28
N SER A 601 10.60 21.56 10.77
CA SER A 601 10.27 21.36 9.35
C SER A 601 8.96 22.07 9.00
N ASP A 602 8.62 22.18 7.72
CA ASP A 602 7.21 22.38 7.36
C ASP A 602 6.41 21.14 7.79
N LEU A 603 5.10 21.30 7.93
CA LEU A 603 4.23 20.17 8.24
C LEU A 603 3.71 19.51 6.96
N ALA A 604 3.57 20.27 5.87
CA ALA A 604 3.02 19.75 4.62
C ALA A 604 3.92 18.66 3.99
N ASP A 605 5.25 18.84 4.05
CA ASP A 605 6.29 18.00 3.44
C ASP A 605 7.09 17.14 4.44
N SER A 606 6.57 16.99 5.66
CA SER A 606 7.36 16.45 6.77
C SER A 606 7.59 14.95 6.64
N SER A 607 8.83 14.49 6.87
CA SER A 607 9.17 13.07 7.09
C SER A 607 8.64 12.50 8.43
N HIS A 608 7.56 13.07 8.94
CA HIS A 608 6.73 12.61 10.04
C HIS A 608 5.29 12.37 9.57
N VAL A 609 4.91 12.87 8.40
CA VAL A 609 3.63 12.63 7.76
C VAL A 609 3.86 11.46 6.81
N ILE A 610 3.12 10.38 7.01
CA ILE A 610 3.38 9.10 6.33
C ILE A 610 2.26 8.70 5.36
N GLY A 611 1.29 9.59 5.13
CA GLY A 611 0.14 9.35 4.25
C GLY A 611 -1.17 9.14 5.02
N PRO A 612 -2.33 9.18 4.34
CA PRO A 612 -3.60 8.80 4.95
C PRO A 612 -3.66 7.30 5.30
N PRO A 613 -4.58 6.85 6.17
CA PRO A 613 -4.62 5.46 6.60
C PRO A 613 -5.18 4.52 5.53
N VAL A 614 -4.34 3.62 5.01
CA VAL A 614 -4.78 2.43 4.27
C VAL A 614 -5.55 1.48 5.21
N ALA A 615 -6.49 0.71 4.64
CA ALA A 615 -7.45 -0.10 5.40
C ALA A 615 -7.49 -1.58 4.96
N SER A 616 -6.67 -1.92 3.97
CA SER A 616 -6.47 -3.25 3.37
C SER A 616 -5.01 -3.32 2.94
N GLY A 617 -4.40 -4.49 3.13
CA GLY A 617 -3.00 -4.79 2.83
C GLY A 617 -2.70 -6.26 3.13
N GLY A 618 -1.45 -6.70 2.95
CA GLY A 618 -1.04 -8.11 3.12
C GLY A 618 0.37 -8.34 3.68
N ASP A 619 0.82 -9.60 3.71
CA ASP A 619 1.97 -10.04 4.54
C ASP A 619 3.33 -9.91 3.78
N ASP A 620 3.97 -8.74 3.82
CA ASP A 620 5.06 -8.38 2.89
C ASP A 620 6.48 -8.89 3.23
N SER A 621 7.36 -8.85 2.23
CA SER A 621 8.79 -9.22 2.29
C SER A 621 9.68 -8.16 1.62
N LEU A 622 9.91 -7.05 2.31
CA LEU A 622 10.61 -5.86 1.78
C LEU A 622 12.10 -5.81 2.17
N SER A 623 12.98 -5.47 1.22
CA SER A 623 14.43 -5.38 1.43
C SER A 623 15.05 -4.15 0.75
N GLY A 624 15.55 -3.17 1.50
CA GLY A 624 16.22 -1.98 0.96
C GLY A 624 17.48 -2.33 0.16
N GLY A 625 18.47 -2.89 0.84
CA GLY A 625 19.64 -3.52 0.20
C GLY A 625 20.97 -2.91 0.63
N ALA A 626 21.37 -1.80 0.02
CA ALA A 626 22.73 -1.27 0.15
C ALA A 626 22.85 0.27 0.08
N GLY A 627 22.00 0.99 0.81
CA GLY A 627 22.00 2.44 0.81
C GLY A 627 21.86 3.18 2.14
N ASN A 628 20.76 3.92 2.22
CA ASN A 628 20.27 4.68 3.37
C ASN A 628 18.74 4.72 3.19
N ASP A 629 18.13 3.55 3.29
CA ASP A 629 16.87 3.26 2.60
C ASP A 629 15.66 3.60 3.49
N ALA A 630 14.52 3.89 2.89
CA ALA A 630 13.27 4.21 3.57
C ALA A 630 12.22 3.14 3.21
N ILE A 631 11.86 2.30 4.18
CA ILE A 631 10.98 1.15 3.96
C ILE A 631 9.73 1.31 4.84
N PHE A 632 8.57 1.19 4.22
CA PHE A 632 7.26 1.16 4.86
C PHE A 632 6.63 -0.18 4.48
N GLY A 633 6.18 -0.97 5.46
CA GLY A 633 5.29 -2.12 5.24
C GLY A 633 3.90 -1.59 4.91
N GLY A 634 2.97 -1.75 5.83
CA GLY A 634 1.74 -0.94 5.84
C GLY A 634 0.71 -1.44 6.84
N ALA A 635 -0.06 -2.44 6.40
CA ALA A 635 -1.18 -3.03 7.09
C ALA A 635 -1.16 -4.58 7.00
N GLY A 636 0.03 -5.15 7.16
CA GLY A 636 0.33 -6.57 6.98
C GLY A 636 0.81 -7.31 8.24
N ASN A 637 1.80 -8.18 8.06
CA ASN A 637 2.59 -8.84 9.13
C ASN A 637 4.01 -9.01 8.60
N ASP A 638 4.72 -7.89 8.52
CA ASP A 638 5.67 -7.64 7.44
C ASP A 638 7.11 -8.04 7.81
N THR A 639 7.88 -8.45 6.81
CA THR A 639 9.29 -8.83 6.96
C THR A 639 10.20 -7.77 6.33
N LEU A 640 10.49 -6.70 7.07
CA LEU A 640 11.35 -5.62 6.60
C LEU A 640 12.83 -5.89 6.88
N ILE A 641 13.68 -5.70 5.87
CA ILE A 641 15.14 -5.80 5.96
C ILE A 641 15.74 -4.49 5.46
N GLY A 642 16.47 -3.76 6.32
CA GLY A 642 17.13 -2.51 5.92
C GLY A 642 18.18 -2.78 4.84
N GLY A 643 19.33 -3.29 5.25
CA GLY A 643 20.41 -3.60 4.33
C GLY A 643 21.75 -3.24 4.94
N THR A 644 22.73 -2.87 4.09
CA THR A 644 23.96 -2.23 4.55
C THR A 644 23.84 -0.71 4.38
N GLY A 645 23.53 0.00 5.47
CA GLY A 645 23.21 1.41 5.37
C GLY A 645 23.05 2.13 6.69
N ALA A 646 22.07 3.04 6.73
CA ALA A 646 21.66 3.78 7.93
C ALA A 646 20.16 4.04 7.89
N ASP A 647 19.44 2.95 7.67
CA ASP A 647 18.13 2.89 7.04
C ASP A 647 17.01 3.36 7.99
N THR A 648 15.80 3.51 7.48
CA THR A 648 14.62 3.89 8.25
C THR A 648 13.45 2.99 7.86
N LEU A 649 13.08 2.09 8.76
CA LEU A 649 12.05 1.09 8.58
C LEU A 649 10.83 1.42 9.45
N HIS A 650 9.66 1.26 8.85
CA HIS A 650 8.35 1.41 9.47
C HIS A 650 7.58 0.13 9.18
N GLY A 651 7.16 -0.60 10.21
CA GLY A 651 6.24 -1.74 10.07
C GLY A 651 4.87 -1.24 9.67
N GLY A 652 3.93 -1.21 10.63
CA GLY A 652 2.73 -0.38 10.50
C GLY A 652 1.60 -0.87 11.39
N LEU A 653 0.70 -1.66 10.82
CA LEU A 653 -0.46 -2.26 11.49
C LEU A 653 -0.41 -3.80 11.41
N GLY A 654 0.41 -4.46 12.22
CA GLY A 654 0.64 -5.92 12.12
C GLY A 654 1.62 -6.50 13.15
N ASP A 655 1.88 -7.81 13.10
CA ASP A 655 2.92 -8.48 13.93
C ASP A 655 4.27 -8.61 13.16
N ASP A 656 5.09 -7.56 13.08
CA ASP A 656 6.20 -7.45 12.10
C ASP A 656 7.55 -8.10 12.52
N GLU A 657 8.37 -8.64 11.59
CA GLU A 657 9.78 -9.09 11.85
C GLU A 657 10.82 -8.21 11.11
N MET A 658 11.35 -7.21 11.82
CA MET A 658 12.28 -6.20 11.26
C MET A 658 13.77 -6.55 11.49
N TYR A 659 14.59 -6.57 10.43
CA TYR A 659 16.01 -6.93 10.45
C TYR A 659 16.94 -5.70 10.27
N LEU A 660 17.80 -5.44 11.27
CA LEU A 660 18.53 -4.16 11.43
C LEU A 660 20.07 -4.29 11.46
N ALA A 661 20.78 -3.32 10.85
CA ALA A 661 22.23 -3.22 10.68
C ALA A 661 22.84 -1.90 11.25
N GLU A 662 23.92 -1.33 10.69
CA GLU A 662 24.80 -0.37 11.39
C GLU A 662 24.40 1.14 11.37
N GLY A 663 23.14 1.52 11.24
CA GLY A 663 22.77 2.93 11.40
C GLY A 663 21.29 3.24 11.61
N ASP A 664 20.51 2.18 11.75
CA ASP A 664 19.11 2.15 11.35
C ASP A 664 18.18 2.80 12.37
N ARG A 665 16.98 3.13 11.90
CA ARG A 665 15.81 3.47 12.71
C ARG A 665 14.73 2.47 12.38
N ALA A 666 14.17 1.83 13.41
CA ALA A 666 13.03 0.95 13.28
C ALA A 666 11.90 1.47 14.16
N PHE A 667 10.72 1.52 13.59
CA PHE A 667 9.46 1.78 14.28
C PHE A 667 8.55 0.60 13.90
N GLY A 668 8.05 -0.13 14.90
CA GLY A 668 7.05 -1.17 14.68
C GLY A 668 5.71 -0.55 14.32
N GLY A 669 4.77 -0.52 15.26
CA GLY A 669 3.65 0.43 15.20
C GLY A 669 2.47 0.07 16.09
N ASP A 670 1.50 -0.63 15.50
CA ASP A 670 0.32 -1.16 16.16
C ASP A 670 0.35 -2.72 16.04
N GLY A 671 1.13 -3.42 16.90
CA GLY A 671 1.54 -4.83 16.72
C GLY A 671 1.98 -5.62 17.98
N ASP A 672 2.57 -6.80 17.77
CA ASP A 672 3.35 -7.62 18.75
C ASP A 672 4.77 -7.92 18.16
N ASP A 673 5.58 -6.89 17.92
CA ASP A 673 6.68 -6.85 16.94
C ASP A 673 7.96 -7.62 17.32
N LEU A 674 8.83 -7.89 16.31
CA LEU A 674 10.07 -8.66 16.44
C LEU A 674 11.29 -8.00 15.78
N PHE A 675 11.99 -7.15 16.54
CA PHE A 675 13.25 -6.54 16.10
C PHE A 675 14.44 -7.49 16.18
N VAL A 676 15.10 -7.76 15.04
CA VAL A 676 16.22 -8.70 14.89
C VAL A 676 17.51 -7.97 14.50
N LEU A 677 18.49 -7.97 15.41
CA LEU A 677 19.76 -7.29 15.20
C LEU A 677 20.79 -8.15 14.45
N GLY A 678 21.31 -7.60 13.35
CA GLY A 678 22.36 -8.13 12.50
C GLY A 678 23.77 -7.60 12.81
N ASP A 679 24.68 -7.91 11.87
CA ASP A 679 26.06 -7.43 11.71
C ASP A 679 26.44 -7.84 10.28
N LEU A 680 26.44 -6.89 9.33
CA LEU A 680 26.77 -7.15 7.93
C LEU A 680 28.24 -6.82 7.60
N GLY A 681 28.99 -6.38 8.60
CA GLY A 681 30.42 -6.06 8.48
C GLY A 681 30.71 -4.67 7.92
N GLU A 682 29.82 -3.71 8.15
CA GLU A 682 29.99 -2.31 7.75
C GLU A 682 31.21 -1.62 8.41
N ALA A 683 31.44 -0.36 8.03
CA ALA A 683 32.70 0.34 8.23
C ALA A 683 32.64 1.48 9.27
N GLY A 684 31.89 1.34 10.36
CA GLY A 684 31.64 2.43 11.31
C GLY A 684 31.67 2.05 12.80
N SER A 685 30.69 2.64 13.50
CA SER A 685 30.26 2.42 14.88
C SER A 685 29.02 3.29 15.11
N GLY A 686 27.95 3.02 14.37
CA GLY A 686 26.73 3.81 14.26
C GLY A 686 25.82 3.75 15.49
N THR A 687 24.54 4.08 15.29
CA THR A 687 23.52 3.95 16.34
C THR A 687 22.22 3.43 15.76
N ILE A 688 21.87 2.20 16.13
CA ILE A 688 20.57 1.59 15.86
C ILE A 688 19.58 2.20 16.85
N THR A 689 18.46 2.70 16.34
CA THR A 689 17.36 3.25 17.13
C THR A 689 16.14 2.39 16.91
N ILE A 690 15.55 1.89 17.98
CA ILE A 690 14.36 1.05 17.94
C ILE A 690 13.26 1.73 18.74
N VAL A 691 12.06 1.76 18.19
CA VAL A 691 10.84 1.87 18.96
C VAL A 691 9.94 0.72 18.54
N GLY A 692 9.35 0.04 19.52
CA GLY A 692 8.20 -0.82 19.30
C GLY A 692 6.95 -0.01 19.00
N GLY A 693 5.85 -0.39 19.63
CA GLY A 693 4.60 0.35 19.69
C GLY A 693 4.15 0.66 21.12
N GLU A 694 2.90 1.13 21.22
CA GLU A 694 2.01 1.01 22.39
C GLU A 694 0.57 0.83 21.84
N GLY A 695 0.45 0.12 20.71
CA GLY A 695 -0.72 -0.02 19.85
C GLY A 695 -0.82 -1.45 19.34
N GLY A 696 -2.00 -1.91 18.89
CA GLY A 696 -2.28 -3.30 18.50
C GLY A 696 -2.25 -4.32 19.65
N GLU A 697 -1.26 -4.22 20.52
CA GLU A 697 -0.71 -5.21 21.44
C GLU A 697 -1.67 -6.21 22.08
N THR A 698 -1.21 -7.47 22.09
CA THR A 698 -1.75 -8.55 22.92
C THR A 698 -0.72 -9.10 23.91
N ASN A 699 0.57 -9.12 23.55
CA ASN A 699 1.67 -9.59 24.39
C ASN A 699 2.86 -8.60 24.47
N GLY A 700 3.02 -7.69 23.51
CA GLY A 700 4.06 -6.65 23.47
C GLY A 700 5.42 -7.11 22.93
N ASP A 701 6.26 -6.15 22.59
CA ASP A 701 7.28 -6.30 21.55
C ASP A 701 8.52 -7.08 21.98
N THR A 702 9.27 -7.57 21.00
CA THR A 702 10.40 -8.49 21.19
C THR A 702 11.68 -7.97 20.55
N LEU A 703 12.52 -7.28 21.32
CA LEU A 703 13.91 -7.06 20.91
C LEU A 703 14.73 -8.36 21.03
N ARG A 704 15.04 -8.97 19.89
CA ARG A 704 15.91 -10.15 19.75
C ARG A 704 17.38 -9.72 19.78
N LEU A 705 17.83 -9.36 20.98
CA LEU A 705 19.20 -8.93 21.31
C LEU A 705 20.27 -9.81 20.63
N THR A 706 21.32 -9.14 20.12
CA THR A 706 22.42 -9.86 19.45
C THR A 706 23.08 -10.84 20.39
N PRO A 707 23.74 -11.88 19.85
CA PRO A 707 24.26 -12.95 20.67
C PRO A 707 25.29 -12.45 21.71
N ASP A 708 26.20 -11.55 21.32
CA ASP A 708 27.31 -11.16 22.18
C ASP A 708 26.95 -10.08 23.22
N VAL A 709 25.77 -9.45 23.10
CA VAL A 709 25.14 -8.59 24.11
C VAL A 709 24.47 -9.38 25.23
N SER A 710 24.30 -8.73 26.39
CA SER A 710 23.38 -9.16 27.46
C SER A 710 22.42 -8.10 27.93
N ARG A 711 21.29 -8.55 28.48
CA ARG A 711 20.51 -7.79 29.49
C ARG A 711 21.30 -7.28 30.72
N ASN A 712 22.59 -7.60 30.89
CA ASN A 712 23.48 -6.98 31.89
C ASN A 712 24.38 -5.88 31.26
N ASP A 713 24.57 -5.91 29.94
CA ASP A 713 25.22 -4.88 29.13
C ASP A 713 24.20 -3.78 28.77
N ILE A 714 22.89 -4.07 28.84
CA ILE A 714 21.81 -3.08 28.77
C ILE A 714 21.79 -2.15 30.00
N THR A 715 21.89 -0.86 29.72
CA THR A 715 21.51 0.23 30.63
C THR A 715 20.05 0.60 30.37
N PHE A 716 19.13 0.10 31.19
CA PHE A 716 17.71 0.47 31.12
C PHE A 716 17.48 1.92 31.55
N THR A 717 16.62 2.61 30.82
CA THR A 717 16.14 3.98 31.10
C THR A 717 14.68 3.98 31.58
N ASN A 718 13.83 3.09 31.03
CA ASN A 718 12.55 2.69 31.62
C ASN A 718 12.58 1.21 32.04
N THR A 719 11.74 0.82 32.99
CA THR A 719 11.57 -0.58 33.43
C THR A 719 10.14 -0.90 33.91
N ASP A 720 9.14 -0.15 33.45
CA ASP A 720 7.77 -0.20 34.00
C ASP A 720 6.77 -0.71 32.95
N ASP A 721 6.51 -2.03 32.96
CA ASP A 721 5.54 -2.76 32.10
C ASP A 721 4.12 -2.13 32.08
N ASP A 722 3.79 -1.22 33.02
CA ASP A 722 2.48 -0.57 33.13
C ASP A 722 2.40 0.79 32.37
N THR A 723 3.52 1.32 31.83
CA THR A 723 3.60 2.63 31.12
C THR A 723 4.87 2.79 30.24
N GLY A 724 4.81 2.54 28.92
CA GLY A 724 5.94 2.82 28.00
C GLY A 724 7.03 1.73 28.01
N GLY A 725 6.62 0.47 28.00
CA GLY A 725 7.44 -0.74 28.00
C GLY A 725 8.80 -0.75 28.75
N LEU A 726 9.79 -1.46 28.18
CA LEU A 726 11.20 -1.35 28.59
C LEU A 726 12.01 -0.52 27.58
N SER A 727 12.34 0.72 27.92
CA SER A 727 13.34 1.52 27.19
C SER A 727 14.77 1.33 27.76
N GLY A 728 15.80 1.36 26.91
CA GLY A 728 17.21 1.24 27.33
C GLY A 728 18.23 1.39 26.19
N ASN A 729 19.51 1.16 26.50
CA ASN A 729 20.58 1.13 25.50
C ASN A 729 21.72 0.17 25.86
N PHE A 730 22.47 -0.28 24.86
CA PHE A 730 23.68 -1.11 24.98
C PHE A 730 24.64 -0.86 23.81
N THR A 731 25.79 -1.54 23.79
CA THR A 731 26.78 -1.44 22.70
C THR A 731 27.17 -2.84 22.21
N LEU A 732 27.23 -3.00 20.90
CA LEU A 732 27.66 -4.19 20.18
C LEU A 732 29.20 -4.34 20.20
N PRO A 733 29.76 -5.52 19.84
CA PRO A 733 31.21 -5.81 19.99
C PRO A 733 32.13 -5.01 19.06
N ASP A 734 31.60 -4.61 17.91
CA ASP A 734 32.12 -3.67 16.90
C ASP A 734 32.30 -2.25 17.48
N GLY A 735 31.29 -1.74 18.17
CA GLY A 735 31.21 -0.40 18.76
C GLY A 735 29.87 0.31 18.55
N THR A 736 28.98 -0.26 17.75
CA THR A 736 27.65 0.27 17.41
C THR A 736 26.75 0.28 18.63
N THR A 737 26.07 1.41 18.86
CA THR A 737 25.18 1.57 20.01
C THR A 737 23.76 1.22 19.60
N VAL A 738 23.04 0.46 20.41
CA VAL A 738 21.61 0.22 20.22
C VAL A 738 20.87 0.99 21.31
N SER A 739 19.92 1.83 20.91
CA SER A 739 18.93 2.46 21.78
C SER A 739 17.56 1.90 21.45
N PHE A 740 16.77 1.55 22.46
CA PHE A 740 15.42 1.03 22.27
C PHE A 740 14.43 1.66 23.26
N SER A 741 13.18 1.74 22.85
CA SER A 741 12.02 2.20 23.62
C SER A 741 10.85 1.28 23.33
N GLU A 742 10.03 1.03 24.35
CA GLU A 742 8.77 0.31 24.33
C GLU A 742 8.94 -1.13 23.77
N ILE A 743 9.25 -2.11 24.67
CA ILE A 743 9.78 -3.47 24.36
C ILE A 743 9.65 -4.42 25.58
N GLU A 744 8.98 -5.57 25.44
CA GLU A 744 8.52 -6.37 26.60
C GLU A 744 9.29 -7.71 26.75
N ASN A 745 9.63 -8.40 25.65
CA ASN A 745 9.63 -9.88 25.61
C ASN A 745 10.88 -10.66 25.16
N ILE A 746 11.08 -11.86 25.76
CA ILE A 746 12.18 -12.85 25.54
C ILE A 746 11.83 -14.27 26.22
N ILE A 747 12.42 -15.47 25.93
CA ILE A 747 11.91 -16.88 26.32
C ILE A 747 13.00 -17.96 26.79
N CYS A 748 12.78 -19.32 27.03
CA CYS A 748 13.45 -20.27 28.04
C CYS A 748 13.48 -21.89 28.10
N PHE A 749 14.30 -22.73 27.35
CA PHE A 749 14.87 -24.13 27.69
C PHE A 749 15.89 -24.87 26.65
N THR A 750 17.21 -25.08 26.88
CA THR A 750 18.30 -25.18 25.80
C THR A 750 18.47 -26.38 24.80
N PRO A 751 19.15 -26.24 23.61
CA PRO A 751 19.43 -27.30 22.61
C PRO A 751 20.55 -28.28 22.99
N GLY A 752 20.66 -29.41 22.27
CA GLY A 752 21.69 -30.44 22.45
C GLY A 752 21.51 -31.28 23.72
N THR A 753 20.64 -30.81 24.62
CA THR A 753 20.16 -31.48 25.83
C THR A 753 19.59 -32.85 25.49
N ARG A 754 20.15 -33.91 26.08
CA ARG A 754 19.71 -35.28 25.82
C ARG A 754 18.57 -35.72 26.73
N ILE A 755 17.44 -36.08 26.16
CA ILE A 755 16.31 -36.67 26.87
C ILE A 755 16.37 -38.21 26.75
N LEU A 756 16.08 -38.91 27.84
CA LEU A 756 16.05 -40.36 27.87
C LEU A 756 14.79 -40.91 27.18
N THR A 757 14.96 -41.77 26.18
CA THR A 757 13.89 -42.54 25.50
C THR A 757 14.09 -44.04 25.72
N PRO A 758 13.09 -44.92 25.46
CA PRO A 758 13.24 -46.38 25.60
C PRO A 758 14.38 -46.99 24.77
N GLN A 759 14.78 -46.31 23.69
CA GLN A 759 15.85 -46.71 22.77
C GLN A 759 17.22 -46.14 23.16
N GLY A 760 17.29 -45.25 24.16
CA GLY A 760 18.51 -44.55 24.58
C GLY A 760 18.31 -43.04 24.70
N GLU A 761 19.39 -42.29 24.86
CA GLU A 761 19.37 -40.83 24.88
C GLU A 761 19.22 -40.24 23.46
N ARG A 762 18.32 -39.27 23.27
CA ARG A 762 18.15 -38.47 22.04
C ARG A 762 18.22 -36.98 22.38
N VAL A 763 18.77 -36.18 21.48
CA VAL A 763 18.85 -34.71 21.68
C VAL A 763 17.49 -34.06 21.45
N ILE A 764 17.15 -33.05 22.25
CA ILE A 764 15.81 -32.45 22.33
C ILE A 764 15.29 -31.94 20.98
N GLU A 765 16.16 -31.33 20.18
CA GLU A 765 15.88 -30.83 18.83
C GLU A 765 15.50 -31.94 17.81
N THR A 766 15.77 -33.21 18.12
CA THR A 766 15.38 -34.38 17.30
C THR A 766 14.10 -35.08 17.78
N LEU A 767 13.45 -34.61 18.85
CA LEU A 767 12.20 -35.17 19.35
C LEU A 767 10.98 -34.57 18.64
N ARG A 768 9.94 -35.37 18.42
CA ARG A 768 8.68 -34.94 17.80
C ARG A 768 7.48 -35.47 18.59
N PRO A 769 6.28 -34.88 18.48
CA PRO A 769 5.05 -35.47 19.00
C PRO A 769 4.89 -36.94 18.60
N GLY A 770 4.52 -37.78 19.55
CA GLY A 770 4.47 -39.24 19.44
C GLY A 770 5.74 -39.97 19.90
N ASP A 771 6.89 -39.30 20.01
CA ASP A 771 8.11 -39.93 20.56
C ASP A 771 7.95 -40.31 22.03
N LEU A 772 8.41 -41.51 22.41
CA LEU A 772 8.37 -41.96 23.79
C LEU A 772 9.58 -41.43 24.57
N VAL A 773 9.34 -40.67 25.63
CA VAL A 773 10.34 -40.33 26.66
C VAL A 773 10.14 -41.20 27.89
N ILE A 774 11.22 -41.54 28.59
CA ILE A 774 11.16 -42.22 29.88
C ILE A 774 10.83 -41.18 30.97
N THR A 775 9.68 -41.33 31.61
CA THR A 775 9.36 -40.61 32.84
C THR A 775 9.67 -41.45 34.07
N ARG A 776 9.74 -40.79 35.24
CA ARG A 776 10.05 -41.42 36.52
C ARG A 776 8.97 -42.40 37.00
N ASP A 777 7.71 -42.01 36.88
CA ASP A 777 6.59 -42.66 37.56
C ASP A 777 5.72 -43.49 36.61
N SER A 778 5.61 -43.05 35.36
CA SER A 778 4.69 -43.61 34.35
C SER A 778 5.40 -44.46 33.29
N GLY A 779 6.73 -44.59 33.37
CA GLY A 779 7.54 -45.31 32.39
C GLY A 779 7.63 -44.56 31.06
N PRO A 780 7.67 -45.25 29.91
CA PRO A 780 7.60 -44.59 28.61
C PRO A 780 6.27 -43.85 28.42
N GLN A 781 6.31 -42.54 28.20
CA GLN A 781 5.15 -41.71 27.86
C GLN A 781 5.37 -40.99 26.52
N PRO A 782 4.34 -40.86 25.67
CA PRO A 782 4.45 -40.16 24.40
C PRO A 782 4.44 -38.65 24.61
N ILE A 783 5.44 -37.96 24.05
CA ILE A 783 5.42 -36.50 23.86
C ILE A 783 4.14 -36.17 23.11
N ARG A 784 3.35 -35.23 23.65
CA ARG A 784 2.09 -34.78 23.04
C ARG A 784 2.30 -33.54 22.20
N TRP A 785 3.12 -32.62 22.67
CA TRP A 785 3.45 -31.37 22.01
C TRP A 785 4.92 -30.99 22.29
N MET A 786 5.52 -30.28 21.33
CA MET A 786 6.86 -29.68 21.39
C MET A 786 6.73 -28.26 20.84
N GLY A 787 7.38 -27.28 21.47
CA GLY A 787 7.51 -25.93 20.93
C GLY A 787 8.89 -25.36 21.24
N HIS A 788 9.35 -24.33 20.52
CA HIS A 788 10.62 -23.67 20.80
C HIS A 788 10.65 -22.21 20.32
N ARG A 789 11.33 -21.34 21.06
CA ARG A 789 11.72 -19.98 20.63
C ARG A 789 13.25 -19.87 20.70
N THR A 790 13.90 -18.95 19.99
CA THR A 790 15.35 -18.68 20.16
C THR A 790 15.56 -17.26 20.60
N VAL A 791 16.33 -17.05 21.66
CA VAL A 791 16.66 -15.70 22.13
C VAL A 791 18.06 -15.62 22.74
N GLU A 792 18.42 -14.41 23.17
CA GLU A 792 19.63 -14.06 23.89
C GLU A 792 19.71 -14.74 25.28
N GLY A 793 20.94 -15.06 25.69
CA GLY A 793 21.22 -15.96 26.79
C GLY A 793 21.53 -15.31 28.14
N ARG A 794 20.98 -14.14 28.50
CA ARG A 794 21.28 -13.41 29.76
C ARG A 794 20.01 -12.78 30.39
N GLY A 795 20.17 -12.05 31.50
CA GLY A 795 19.06 -11.36 32.19
C GLY A 795 17.93 -12.23 32.75
N LYS A 796 16.68 -11.79 32.53
CA LYS A 796 15.44 -12.50 32.97
C LYS A 796 15.30 -13.89 32.28
N PHE A 797 16.15 -14.18 31.28
CA PHE A 797 16.24 -15.43 30.52
C PHE A 797 17.67 -16.03 30.46
N ALA A 798 18.55 -15.66 31.39
CA ALA A 798 19.89 -16.22 31.46
C ALA A 798 19.85 -17.72 31.77
N PRO A 799 20.37 -18.62 30.91
CA PRO A 799 20.25 -20.03 31.17
C PRO A 799 21.16 -20.38 32.34
N ILE A 800 20.59 -21.09 33.31
CA ILE A 800 21.30 -21.52 34.49
C ILE A 800 22.03 -22.82 34.14
N ALA A 801 23.36 -22.81 34.22
CA ALA A 801 24.12 -24.06 34.19
C ALA A 801 24.09 -24.69 35.58
N VAL A 802 23.60 -25.93 35.61
CA VAL A 802 23.54 -26.75 36.81
C VAL A 802 24.44 -27.95 36.60
N ASN A 803 25.51 -28.03 37.37
CA ASN A 803 26.50 -29.11 37.26
C ASN A 803 25.88 -30.47 37.66
N SER A 804 26.38 -31.57 37.09
CA SER A 804 25.96 -32.92 37.45
C SER A 804 26.29 -33.32 38.89
N THR A 805 27.11 -32.55 39.61
CA THR A 805 27.33 -32.68 41.06
C THR A 805 26.13 -32.26 41.91
N VAL A 806 25.25 -31.41 41.38
CA VAL A 806 24.12 -30.82 42.12
C VAL A 806 22.90 -31.75 42.10
N MET A 807 22.63 -32.34 40.94
CA MET A 807 21.42 -33.08 40.58
C MET A 807 21.61 -34.59 40.71
N ASP A 808 20.68 -35.26 41.41
CA ASP A 808 20.76 -36.71 41.60
C ASP A 808 20.62 -37.47 40.26
N GLY A 809 21.63 -38.26 39.89
CA GLY A 809 21.62 -39.11 38.69
C GLY A 809 22.17 -38.48 37.40
N ALA A 810 22.48 -37.19 37.42
CA ALA A 810 22.98 -36.45 36.27
C ALA A 810 24.33 -36.98 35.76
N ARG A 811 24.45 -37.11 34.43
CA ARG A 811 25.66 -37.57 33.72
C ARG A 811 26.47 -36.41 33.15
N ARG A 812 25.82 -35.29 32.85
CA ARG A 812 26.44 -34.05 32.35
C ARG A 812 25.81 -32.84 33.05
N PRO A 813 26.47 -31.66 33.05
CA PRO A 813 25.80 -30.41 33.41
C PRO A 813 24.59 -30.18 32.51
N LEU A 814 23.49 -29.71 33.10
CA LEU A 814 22.35 -29.17 32.36
C LEU A 814 22.48 -27.67 32.19
N LEU A 815 21.72 -27.17 31.23
CA LEU A 815 21.59 -25.77 30.88
C LEU A 815 20.10 -25.55 30.57
N VAL A 816 19.44 -24.67 31.31
CA VAL A 816 17.97 -24.57 31.35
C VAL A 816 17.55 -23.12 31.68
N SER A 817 16.28 -22.75 31.50
CA SER A 817 15.82 -21.41 31.88
C SER A 817 15.95 -21.12 33.38
N PRO A 818 15.94 -19.83 33.77
CA PRO A 818 15.75 -19.43 35.16
C PRO A 818 14.54 -20.10 35.84
N GLN A 819 13.45 -20.30 35.11
CA GLN A 819 12.20 -20.85 35.66
C GLN A 819 12.17 -22.38 35.70
N HIS A 820 12.81 -23.07 34.75
CA HIS A 820 12.78 -24.53 34.63
C HIS A 820 13.21 -25.25 35.92
N ARG A 821 12.44 -26.27 36.32
CA ARG A 821 12.61 -26.95 37.62
C ARG A 821 13.30 -28.30 37.53
N LEU A 822 14.16 -28.51 38.51
CA LEU A 822 14.97 -29.70 38.70
C LEU A 822 14.50 -30.44 39.95
N MET A 823 14.48 -31.78 39.90
CA MET A 823 13.98 -32.60 40.99
C MET A 823 15.09 -32.94 41.99
N PHE A 824 14.86 -32.66 43.28
CA PHE A 824 15.72 -33.02 44.39
C PHE A 824 15.09 -34.12 45.22
N SER A 825 15.87 -35.12 45.64
CA SER A 825 15.37 -36.31 46.34
C SER A 825 15.92 -36.50 47.76
N GLY A 826 15.22 -37.30 48.55
CA GLY A 826 15.76 -37.92 49.77
C GLY A 826 15.38 -37.26 51.09
N TYR A 827 16.06 -37.68 52.15
CA TYR A 827 15.58 -37.53 53.53
C TYR A 827 15.37 -36.09 54.00
N ARG A 828 15.99 -35.09 53.35
CA ARG A 828 15.84 -33.67 53.73
C ARG A 828 14.58 -33.05 53.14
N ALA A 829 14.17 -33.41 51.93
CA ALA A 829 12.85 -33.06 51.41
C ALA A 829 11.77 -33.67 52.33
N GLN A 830 11.92 -34.96 52.64
CA GLN A 830 10.98 -35.72 53.47
C GLN A 830 10.79 -35.16 54.89
N LEU A 831 11.84 -34.55 55.48
CA LEU A 831 11.80 -33.94 56.81
C LEU A 831 11.35 -32.47 56.82
N LEU A 832 11.53 -31.74 55.72
CA LEU A 832 11.22 -30.31 55.64
C LEU A 832 9.83 -30.03 55.06
N PHE A 833 9.42 -30.81 54.05
CA PHE A 833 8.23 -30.55 53.23
C PHE A 833 7.22 -31.70 53.23
N GLY A 834 7.52 -32.82 53.91
CA GLY A 834 6.67 -34.01 53.95
C GLY A 834 6.77 -34.91 52.71
N GLU A 835 7.39 -34.43 51.63
CA GLU A 835 7.57 -35.17 50.38
C GLU A 835 8.98 -35.71 50.20
N SER A 836 9.11 -36.95 49.72
CA SER A 836 10.42 -37.57 49.46
C SER A 836 11.18 -36.98 48.27
N GLU A 837 10.48 -36.25 47.40
CA GLU A 837 10.98 -35.65 46.15
C GLU A 837 10.26 -34.32 45.90
N VAL A 838 11.00 -33.29 45.51
CA VAL A 838 10.50 -31.90 45.33
C VAL A 838 11.15 -31.24 44.12
N LEU A 839 10.46 -30.28 43.50
CA LEU A 839 10.96 -29.51 42.35
C LEU A 839 11.47 -28.13 42.78
N VAL A 840 12.57 -27.67 42.19
CA VAL A 840 13.18 -26.36 42.46
C VAL A 840 13.57 -25.67 41.15
N ALA A 841 13.11 -24.44 40.94
CA ALA A 841 13.46 -23.64 39.75
C ALA A 841 14.95 -23.31 39.75
N ALA A 842 15.60 -23.39 38.59
CA ALA A 842 17.05 -23.28 38.49
C ALA A 842 17.57 -21.94 39.06
N LYS A 843 16.84 -20.82 38.87
CA LYS A 843 17.19 -19.51 39.46
C LYS A 843 17.16 -19.49 40.99
N HIS A 844 16.35 -20.35 41.64
CA HIS A 844 16.29 -20.46 43.10
C HIS A 844 17.50 -21.20 43.71
N LEU A 845 18.32 -21.86 42.89
CA LEU A 845 19.53 -22.58 43.33
C LEU A 845 20.81 -21.73 43.21
N VAL A 846 20.79 -20.69 42.38
CA VAL A 846 21.93 -19.79 42.11
C VAL A 846 22.45 -19.19 43.42
N GLY A 847 23.75 -19.35 43.67
CA GLY A 847 24.42 -18.86 44.88
C GLY A 847 24.09 -19.62 46.17
N LEU A 848 23.24 -20.64 46.12
CA LEU A 848 22.96 -21.53 47.26
C LEU A 848 23.76 -22.83 47.15
N GLU A 849 23.84 -23.41 45.96
CA GLU A 849 24.81 -24.46 45.62
C GLU A 849 25.99 -23.85 44.86
N HIS A 850 27.23 -24.23 45.20
CA HIS A 850 28.44 -23.63 44.60
C HIS A 850 28.62 -23.98 43.12
N ASP A 851 28.05 -25.12 42.69
CA ASP A 851 28.11 -25.61 41.31
C ASP A 851 26.86 -25.26 40.47
N VAL A 852 26.05 -24.29 40.94
CA VAL A 852 24.97 -23.68 40.14
C VAL A 852 25.30 -22.22 39.85
N ARG A 853 25.34 -21.88 38.56
CA ARG A 853 25.63 -20.54 38.11
C ARG A 853 24.73 -20.11 36.97
N ILE A 854 24.47 -18.81 36.91
CA ILE A 854 24.04 -18.16 35.68
C ILE A 854 25.14 -18.43 34.62
N ALA A 855 24.75 -18.90 33.43
CA ALA A 855 25.65 -19.39 32.41
C ALA A 855 25.38 -18.74 31.06
N GLU A 856 25.48 -17.41 31.13
CA GLU A 856 25.42 -16.42 30.06
C GLU A 856 26.26 -16.82 28.85
N ARG A 857 25.73 -16.53 27.65
CA ARG A 857 26.16 -17.06 26.36
C ARG A 857 25.60 -16.24 25.20
N ARG A 858 25.98 -16.62 23.97
CA ARG A 858 25.51 -16.05 22.69
C ARG A 858 23.97 -16.13 22.53
N LEU A 859 23.47 -16.78 21.49
CA LEU A 859 22.07 -17.19 21.43
C LEU A 859 21.88 -18.54 22.09
N VAL A 860 20.61 -18.86 22.34
CA VAL A 860 20.21 -20.13 22.90
C VAL A 860 18.75 -20.41 22.52
N THR A 861 18.52 -21.44 21.71
CA THR A 861 17.16 -21.93 21.40
C THR A 861 16.57 -22.60 22.64
N TYR A 862 15.26 -22.57 22.76
CA TYR A 862 14.60 -22.70 24.03
C TYR A 862 13.29 -23.53 23.87
N PHE A 863 13.46 -24.86 23.91
CA PHE A 863 12.55 -25.98 23.62
C PHE A 863 11.71 -26.48 24.82
N HIS A 864 10.39 -26.35 24.75
CA HIS A 864 9.44 -26.93 25.69
C HIS A 864 8.86 -28.26 25.17
N MET A 865 8.47 -29.16 26.09
CA MET A 865 7.81 -30.44 25.76
C MET A 865 6.67 -30.74 26.74
N MET A 866 5.54 -31.26 26.25
CA MET A 866 4.39 -31.66 27.07
C MET A 866 4.05 -33.14 26.91
N LEU A 867 3.42 -33.69 27.95
CA LEU A 867 3.01 -35.08 28.10
C LEU A 867 1.53 -35.11 28.53
N ASP A 868 0.91 -36.30 28.64
CA ASP A 868 -0.50 -36.45 29.05
C ASP A 868 -0.87 -35.82 30.41
N ARG A 869 0.14 -35.44 31.19
CA ARG A 869 0.11 -34.68 32.44
C ARG A 869 1.52 -34.17 32.73
N HIS A 870 1.69 -33.34 33.77
CA HIS A 870 3.03 -33.03 34.25
C HIS A 870 3.76 -34.31 34.71
N GLU A 871 4.99 -34.51 34.23
CA GLU A 871 5.80 -35.70 34.51
C GLU A 871 7.26 -35.30 34.80
N ILE A 872 7.96 -36.17 35.53
CA ILE A 872 9.41 -36.05 35.71
C ILE A 872 10.11 -36.82 34.60
N VAL A 873 10.72 -36.11 33.65
CA VAL A 873 11.55 -36.66 32.57
C VAL A 873 13.03 -36.74 33.00
N TYR A 874 13.88 -37.32 32.16
CA TYR A 874 15.32 -37.38 32.41
C TYR A 874 16.13 -36.65 31.33
N ALA A 875 16.59 -35.44 31.63
CA ALA A 875 17.50 -34.64 30.81
C ALA A 875 18.96 -34.81 31.29
N GLU A 876 19.86 -35.26 30.41
CA GLU A 876 21.25 -35.66 30.72
C GLU A 876 21.37 -36.62 31.92
N GLY A 877 20.30 -37.38 32.20
CA GLY A 877 20.19 -38.26 33.37
C GLY A 877 19.75 -37.60 34.68
N ALA A 878 19.72 -36.27 34.76
CA ALA A 878 19.08 -35.56 35.85
C ALA A 878 17.55 -35.74 35.75
N ALA A 879 16.87 -35.82 36.88
CA ALA A 879 15.41 -35.76 36.91
C ALA A 879 14.94 -34.30 36.81
N THR A 880 14.19 -33.98 35.75
CA THR A 880 13.71 -32.62 35.44
C THR A 880 12.23 -32.63 35.10
N GLU A 881 11.59 -31.47 35.05
CA GLU A 881 10.19 -31.38 34.64
C GLU A 881 9.98 -31.42 33.12
N SER A 882 8.81 -31.89 32.70
CA SER A 882 8.19 -31.47 31.44
C SER A 882 7.65 -30.04 31.57
N PHE A 883 7.19 -29.41 30.49
CA PHE A 883 6.47 -28.14 30.57
C PHE A 883 5.13 -28.29 31.32
N HIS A 884 4.69 -27.22 32.00
CA HIS A 884 3.47 -27.15 32.80
C HIS A 884 2.60 -25.96 32.39
N ALA A 885 1.40 -26.24 31.86
CA ALA A 885 0.54 -25.18 31.34
C ALA A 885 -0.07 -24.25 32.42
N ALA A 886 -0.42 -24.77 33.60
CA ALA A 886 -1.05 -23.98 34.68
C ALA A 886 -0.10 -23.08 35.50
N ASP A 887 1.01 -22.64 34.92
CA ASP A 887 2.04 -21.83 35.58
C ASP A 887 2.50 -20.70 34.62
N VAL A 888 3.43 -19.84 35.06
CA VAL A 888 3.95 -18.67 34.32
C VAL A 888 4.86 -19.07 33.14
N GLY A 889 4.43 -20.07 32.36
CA GLY A 889 5.11 -20.61 31.19
C GLY A 889 4.30 -20.56 29.89
N VAL A 890 2.97 -20.39 29.93
CA VAL A 890 2.15 -20.34 28.70
C VAL A 890 2.33 -19.00 27.96
N GLY A 891 2.36 -17.88 28.68
CA GLY A 891 2.93 -16.61 28.18
C GLY A 891 4.46 -16.62 28.09
N ALA A 892 5.07 -17.80 27.94
CA ALA A 892 6.46 -18.00 27.57
C ALA A 892 6.57 -19.03 26.42
N LEU A 893 5.55 -19.06 25.56
CA LEU A 893 5.49 -19.68 24.24
C LEU A 893 5.22 -18.58 23.20
N SER A 894 5.51 -18.80 21.91
CA SER A 894 4.92 -17.97 20.84
C SER A 894 3.47 -18.35 20.60
N ASP A 895 2.69 -17.51 19.93
CA ASP A 895 1.24 -17.77 19.79
C ASP A 895 0.92 -18.94 18.86
N ALA A 896 1.66 -19.10 17.75
CA ALA A 896 1.65 -20.36 17.00
C ALA A 896 1.99 -21.59 17.87
N SER A 897 2.97 -21.48 18.79
CA SER A 897 3.31 -22.56 19.74
C SER A 897 2.20 -22.82 20.78
N ARG A 898 1.53 -21.76 21.24
CA ARG A 898 0.44 -21.76 22.24
C ARG A 898 -0.84 -22.32 21.65
N GLU A 899 -1.18 -21.97 20.42
CA GLU A 899 -2.31 -22.54 19.70
C GLU A 899 -2.07 -23.97 19.25
N ASP A 900 -0.83 -24.35 18.88
CA ASP A 900 -0.52 -25.76 18.64
C ASP A 900 -0.57 -26.60 19.94
N MET A 901 -0.24 -25.99 21.09
CA MET A 901 -0.46 -26.60 22.41
C MET A 901 -1.96 -26.78 22.68
N PHE A 902 -2.79 -25.76 22.44
CA PHE A 902 -4.24 -25.87 22.63
C PHE A 902 -4.90 -26.83 21.63
N ARG A 903 -4.40 -26.95 20.40
CA ARG A 903 -4.84 -27.95 19.41
C ARG A 903 -4.60 -29.38 19.90
N VAL A 904 -3.49 -29.62 20.60
CA VAL A 904 -3.18 -30.91 21.24
C VAL A 904 -3.95 -31.11 22.56
N PHE A 905 -4.18 -30.04 23.32
CA PHE A 905 -4.88 -30.07 24.61
C PHE A 905 -6.07 -29.07 24.69
N PRO A 906 -7.20 -29.28 23.96
CA PRO A 906 -8.24 -28.24 23.80
C PRO A 906 -8.96 -27.83 25.09
N HIS A 907 -8.88 -28.65 26.14
CA HIS A 907 -9.43 -28.34 27.45
C HIS A 907 -8.64 -27.24 28.19
N LEU A 908 -7.39 -26.99 27.81
CA LEU A 908 -6.54 -25.98 28.46
C LEU A 908 -6.86 -24.55 28.02
N ARG A 909 -7.45 -24.34 26.83
CA ARG A 909 -7.79 -22.99 26.31
C ARG A 909 -8.82 -22.27 27.19
N GLY A 910 -9.64 -23.02 27.94
CA GLY A 910 -10.61 -22.47 28.90
C GLY A 910 -10.27 -22.69 30.39
N ASP A 911 -9.32 -23.58 30.70
CA ASP A 911 -8.84 -23.85 32.07
C ASP A 911 -7.45 -24.49 32.03
N LEU A 912 -6.39 -23.69 32.18
CA LEU A 912 -5.02 -24.19 32.24
C LEU A 912 -4.80 -25.18 33.41
N THR A 913 -5.59 -25.10 34.49
CA THR A 913 -5.47 -25.99 35.65
C THR A 913 -5.95 -27.42 35.36
N ALA A 914 -6.70 -27.62 34.26
CA ALA A 914 -7.13 -28.94 33.80
C ALA A 914 -5.97 -29.85 33.34
N TYR A 915 -4.74 -29.32 33.18
CA TYR A 915 -3.52 -30.12 32.98
C TYR A 915 -3.13 -30.95 34.23
N GLY A 916 -3.72 -30.61 35.39
CA GLY A 916 -3.51 -31.27 36.68
C GLY A 916 -2.40 -30.64 37.53
N ASP A 917 -2.20 -31.21 38.72
CA ASP A 917 -1.15 -30.78 39.65
C ASP A 917 0.27 -31.07 39.12
N THR A 918 1.23 -30.23 39.51
CA THR A 918 2.66 -30.47 39.28
C THR A 918 3.08 -31.82 39.87
N ALA A 919 3.68 -32.69 39.04
CA ALA A 919 4.24 -34.02 39.38
C ALA A 919 4.92 -34.18 40.75
N ARG A 920 5.56 -33.13 41.29
CA ARG A 920 6.08 -33.02 42.66
C ARG A 920 5.85 -31.59 43.16
N LEU A 921 5.87 -31.39 44.48
CA LEU A 921 5.77 -30.07 45.11
C LEU A 921 6.89 -29.12 44.64
N CYS A 922 6.53 -27.99 44.06
CA CYS A 922 7.44 -26.92 43.63
C CYS A 922 7.78 -25.95 44.78
N LEU A 923 9.07 -25.77 45.06
CA LEU A 923 9.54 -24.95 46.18
C LEU A 923 9.80 -23.47 45.82
N LYS A 924 9.36 -22.58 46.71
CA LYS A 924 9.60 -21.13 46.67
C LYS A 924 11.07 -20.80 47.02
N PRO A 925 11.59 -19.60 46.70
CA PRO A 925 13.01 -19.26 46.89
C PRO A 925 13.55 -19.49 48.31
N HIS A 926 12.73 -19.27 49.33
CA HIS A 926 13.12 -19.46 50.74
C HIS A 926 13.05 -20.94 51.18
N GLU A 927 12.20 -21.76 50.56
CA GLU A 927 12.10 -23.20 50.82
C GLU A 927 13.25 -23.95 50.16
N ALA A 928 13.59 -23.59 48.92
CA ALA A 928 14.79 -24.07 48.22
C ALA A 928 16.07 -23.87 49.06
N ARG A 929 16.19 -22.73 49.74
CA ARG A 929 17.31 -22.44 50.66
C ARG A 929 17.39 -23.39 51.85
N LEU A 930 16.25 -23.68 52.49
CA LEU A 930 16.18 -24.67 53.58
C LEU A 930 16.58 -26.08 53.11
N LEU A 931 16.22 -26.45 51.88
CA LEU A 931 16.64 -27.71 51.27
C LEU A 931 18.16 -27.75 51.03
N VAL A 932 18.77 -26.65 50.59
CA VAL A 932 20.20 -26.62 50.23
C VAL A 932 21.15 -26.51 51.45
N GLU A 933 20.97 -25.53 52.35
CA GLU A 933 21.98 -25.09 53.33
C GLU A 933 22.67 -26.19 54.17
N GLY A 934 21.98 -27.29 54.44
CA GLY A 934 22.53 -28.44 55.18
C GLY A 934 23.59 -29.28 54.44
N ARG A 935 23.71 -29.19 53.10
CA ARG A 935 24.80 -29.85 52.34
C ARG A 935 26.17 -29.23 52.71
N GLN A 936 26.26 -27.90 52.73
CA GLN A 936 27.52 -27.17 52.94
C GLN A 936 28.17 -27.46 54.31
N ARG A 937 27.38 -27.65 55.37
CA ARG A 937 27.91 -27.89 56.74
C ARG A 937 28.61 -29.25 56.93
N LEU A 938 28.43 -30.21 56.02
CA LEU A 938 29.14 -31.49 56.05
C LEU A 938 30.49 -31.43 55.32
N ALA A 939 30.62 -30.58 54.29
CA ALA A 939 31.86 -30.43 53.53
C ALA A 939 32.99 -29.75 54.34
N MET A 940 32.66 -28.91 55.32
CA MET A 940 33.63 -28.27 56.23
C MET A 940 34.10 -29.16 57.40
N ALA A 941 33.75 -30.44 57.43
CA ALA A 941 34.01 -31.34 58.56
C ALA A 941 34.78 -32.63 58.19
N ALA A 942 35.42 -32.66 57.01
CA ALA A 942 36.17 -33.80 56.47
C ALA A 942 37.64 -33.46 56.22
#